data_AF-A0A8J2N6R5-F1
#
_entry.id   AF-A0A8J2N6R5-F1
#
_cell.length_a   1.000
_cell.length_b   1.000
_cell.length_c   1.000
_cell.angle_alpha   90.00
_cell.angle_beta   90.00
_cell.angle_gamma   90.00
#
_symmetry.space_group_name_H-M   'P 1'
#
loop_
_entity.id
_entity.type
_entity.pdbx_description
1 polymer ?
#
loop_
_entity_poly.entity_id
_entity_poly.type
_entity_poly.pdbx_seq_one_letter_code
_entity_poly.pdbx_strand_id
1 'polypeptide(L)'
;MPHAIETNNGSLKRGVAQKILNDAVGVTKSKEGHEKTDYTRWRLKDDRGCQTWHYLQSDEEMKAWPQSTADKYFLGLDTEQPTLKPAKTPLEAAHNGLEFFSQLQLPPGNWACEYGGPMFLLPGLVITWYVTETPIPASHAIEIKNYLFARANPVDGGWGLHIEGESTVFGTAMNYTVLRLLGIDAEDPRMRKARDILWNLGGALNAPHWAKFWLSVLGVTDWDVVNPVPPELWLLPDWVPIAPWRWWIHMRMVFLPMSYIYSKRWSYPLNDLTRQLRAELLMEPFETINFDARRNTIAPTDNYHVKSWFLKALFWFLAVIWFPYIRPTWMVKRAEEHVWWLIEAEDENTDFANLGPVNGPMNMLVAYIRNGPNCHAVREHIKTLPEFLWVKDEGMLMNGTNGVQTWDTAFLIQAVESCGWSKDKKWKHMLTKSLEFLEDQQILEETRDQHACYRQQRKGAWGFSTRKQGYTVSDCTSEGLKSTLILQKDNKFPELINERRMKDAIDVLLTMQNASGGCASYEPTRGSILLEHLNAAEVFGNIMIEYDYPECTTAVVTALHMFQHHYPEYRAAEISAFRDRAVSYIRAAQRPDGSWYGSWGICFTYAGMFALESLKCSGEQYENSERVRRACQFFLDKQMEDGGWGETYKSCEDGVWDQHAESQVVQTAWVIIAMIEGGFPHKEPLERAVKLIMKRQKKNGEWLQEAIEGVFNKSCMISYPNYKFIFPIKALEFKRTEKPYPNWRDGHDLPTKQSTNHDNAPAEEKAADDTGDQVGNAGRTRSKCGRSRGKNRNPQKTALAGQDQVQETAELPATTPADRGAVAIHFWATATPATLFGFPSNTEILATNLANETRNRSTSQPFVHTNHFQEVHRPVEEGESPFDPGISALRIAAILGGFIERREDVGKKKKDWAREKYIFADENEEPLVKDEKRKEVNENPMSDQIGDQKVLTPNGMKKWKWYGKKLRKDAARDARKAAKREAVEGGDNASSRCENLTGNASNGQPPGDDNTGDTGYDHGGFQDTDKFYAESATELKKFNPEAMIFEPRCKPGDVTSPLKRKDEPDDDVGSGLRAPEQVV
;
A
#
# COMPACT_ATOMS: atom_id res chain seq x y z
N MET A 1 -59.28 -22.63 25.60
CA MET A 1 -59.17 -23.99 25.01
C MET A 1 -60.53 -24.43 24.51
N PRO A 2 -60.66 -25.26 23.46
CA PRO A 2 -59.64 -25.70 22.49
C PRO A 2 -60.07 -25.69 21.00
N HIS A 3 -59.12 -26.07 20.11
CA HIS A 3 -59.23 -26.59 18.74
C HIS A 3 -59.60 -25.70 17.51
N ALA A 4 -58.53 -25.22 16.84
CA ALA A 4 -58.13 -25.41 15.42
C ALA A 4 -59.18 -25.80 14.35
N ILE A 5 -59.13 -25.27 13.11
CA ILE A 5 -58.14 -25.61 12.03
C ILE A 5 -58.00 -24.45 10.99
N GLU A 6 -56.95 -24.55 10.17
CA GLU A 6 -56.33 -23.58 9.24
C GLU A 6 -57.18 -23.07 8.04
N THR A 7 -56.79 -21.92 7.46
CA THR A 7 -56.20 -21.88 6.09
C THR A 7 -55.60 -20.51 5.68
N ASN A 8 -54.45 -20.59 4.99
CA ASN A 8 -53.84 -19.63 4.05
C ASN A 8 -53.49 -18.18 4.49
N ASN A 9 -52.26 -18.03 4.98
CA ASN A 9 -51.50 -16.77 4.95
C ASN A 9 -50.98 -16.45 3.54
N GLY A 10 -51.51 -15.40 2.91
CA GLY A 10 -50.81 -14.70 1.82
C GLY A 10 -49.79 -13.71 2.38
N SER A 11 -48.60 -14.18 2.78
CA SER A 11 -47.56 -13.29 3.30
C SER A 11 -46.85 -12.52 2.18
N LEU A 12 -47.00 -11.20 2.19
CA LEU A 12 -46.11 -10.27 1.49
C LEU A 12 -44.65 -10.60 1.87
N LYS A 13 -43.79 -10.76 0.85
CA LYS A 13 -42.35 -10.99 1.06
C LYS A 13 -41.75 -9.79 1.79
N ARG A 14 -41.46 -9.96 3.08
CA ARG A 14 -40.59 -9.04 3.83
C ARG A 14 -39.21 -9.05 3.16
N GLY A 15 -38.55 -7.90 3.10
CA GLY A 15 -37.18 -7.82 2.61
C GLY A 15 -36.29 -8.77 3.39
N VAL A 16 -35.41 -9.51 2.70
CA VAL A 16 -34.50 -10.46 3.35
C VAL A 16 -33.55 -9.67 4.21
N ALA A 17 -33.58 -9.91 5.52
CA ALA A 17 -32.61 -9.33 6.45
C ALA A 17 -31.24 -9.98 6.21
N GLN A 18 -30.17 -9.21 6.35
CA GLN A 18 -28.80 -9.71 6.24
C GLN A 18 -28.62 -10.93 7.12
N LYS A 19 -28.19 -12.05 6.52
CA LYS A 19 -28.12 -13.33 7.21
C LYS A 19 -26.85 -13.41 8.06
N ILE A 20 -26.89 -12.76 9.22
CA ILE A 20 -26.01 -13.12 10.34
C ILE A 20 -26.33 -14.57 10.68
N LEU A 21 -25.31 -15.43 10.68
CA LEU A 21 -25.47 -16.83 11.05
C LEU A 21 -25.66 -16.89 12.56
N ASN A 22 -26.83 -17.32 13.02
CA ASN A 22 -27.08 -17.58 14.43
C ASN A 22 -26.11 -18.65 14.97
N ASP A 23 -25.94 -18.68 16.29
CA ASP A 23 -25.25 -19.74 17.04
C ASP A 23 -23.71 -19.71 16.99
N ALA A 24 -23.09 -18.59 17.40
CA ALA A 24 -21.71 -18.63 17.88
C ALA A 24 -21.69 -19.25 19.30
N VAL A 25 -21.05 -20.42 19.44
CA VAL A 25 -20.86 -21.10 20.74
C VAL A 25 -19.97 -20.27 21.66
N GLY A 26 -20.19 -20.31 22.98
CA GLY A 26 -19.34 -19.63 23.96
C GLY A 26 -19.55 -18.11 24.08
N VAL A 27 -20.55 -17.51 23.42
CA VAL A 27 -20.84 -16.08 23.57
C VAL A 27 -21.32 -15.76 24.98
N THR A 28 -20.61 -14.85 25.64
CA THR A 28 -21.02 -14.23 26.90
C THR A 28 -21.83 -12.96 26.64
N LYS A 29 -22.77 -12.63 27.53
CA LYS A 29 -23.57 -11.39 27.47
C LYS A 29 -23.46 -10.63 28.80
N SER A 30 -23.09 -9.35 28.74
CA SER A 30 -23.09 -8.47 29.91
C SER A 30 -24.52 -8.15 30.38
N LYS A 31 -24.66 -7.56 31.56
CA LYS A 31 -25.96 -7.05 32.07
C LYS A 31 -26.52 -5.92 31.21
N GLU A 32 -25.67 -5.14 30.52
CA GLU A 32 -26.08 -4.15 29.53
C GLU A 32 -26.34 -4.75 28.13
N GLY A 33 -26.24 -6.08 27.97
CA GLY A 33 -26.47 -6.76 26.69
C GLY A 33 -25.27 -6.78 25.74
N HIS A 34 -24.09 -6.36 26.17
CA HIS A 34 -22.87 -6.44 25.36
C HIS A 34 -22.46 -7.90 25.15
N GLU A 35 -22.32 -8.31 23.88
CA GLU A 35 -21.93 -9.66 23.49
C GLU A 35 -20.40 -9.73 23.34
N LYS A 36 -19.75 -10.75 23.91
CA LYS A 36 -18.34 -11.04 23.66
C LYS A 36 -18.15 -12.53 23.43
N THR A 37 -17.45 -12.87 22.35
CA THR A 37 -17.08 -14.27 22.05
C THR A 37 -16.09 -14.82 23.07
N ASP A 38 -16.03 -16.14 23.19
CA ASP A 38 -15.03 -16.81 24.02
C ASP A 38 -13.67 -16.76 23.31
N TYR A 39 -12.77 -15.91 23.79
CA TYR A 39 -11.47 -15.72 23.15
C TYR A 39 -10.58 -16.97 23.19
N THR A 40 -10.89 -17.98 24.01
CA THR A 40 -10.18 -19.28 23.96
C THR A 40 -10.55 -20.12 22.72
N ARG A 41 -11.55 -19.71 21.94
CA ARG A 41 -12.01 -20.36 20.69
C ARG A 41 -11.46 -19.73 19.41
N TRP A 42 -10.83 -18.55 19.46
CA TRP A 42 -10.20 -17.96 18.28
C TRP A 42 -8.84 -18.57 17.98
N ARG A 43 -8.54 -18.77 16.69
CA ARG A 43 -7.24 -19.22 16.17
C ARG A 43 -6.83 -18.42 14.95
N LEU A 44 -5.59 -17.98 14.92
CA LEU A 44 -4.91 -17.46 13.76
C LEU A 44 -4.35 -18.62 12.93
N LYS A 45 -4.85 -18.79 11.71
CA LYS A 45 -4.17 -19.58 10.69
C LYS A 45 -3.22 -18.67 9.93
N ASP A 46 -1.97 -19.08 9.79
CA ASP A 46 -1.04 -18.52 8.81
C ASP A 46 -0.67 -19.61 7.80
N ASP A 47 -1.03 -19.37 6.54
CA ASP A 47 -0.77 -20.25 5.41
C ASP A 47 0.14 -19.52 4.41
N ARG A 48 1.46 -19.74 4.53
CA ARG A 48 2.50 -19.08 3.71
C ARG A 48 2.38 -17.55 3.73
N GLY A 49 2.19 -16.99 4.91
CA GLY A 49 1.95 -15.57 5.16
C GLY A 49 0.47 -15.18 5.14
N CYS A 50 -0.41 -15.93 4.48
CA CYS A 50 -1.83 -15.55 4.39
C CYS A 50 -2.52 -15.80 5.73
N GLN A 51 -2.90 -14.72 6.41
CA GLN A 51 -3.38 -14.73 7.80
C GLN A 51 -4.91 -14.64 7.84
N THR A 52 -5.55 -15.57 8.55
CA THR A 52 -7.02 -15.60 8.74
C THR A 52 -7.39 -16.05 10.14
N TRP A 53 -8.41 -15.43 10.74
CA TRP A 53 -8.92 -15.78 12.07
C TRP A 53 -10.13 -16.71 12.00
N HIS A 54 -10.07 -17.81 12.75
CA HIS A 54 -11.08 -18.88 12.78
C HIS A 54 -11.68 -19.00 14.19
N TYR A 55 -13.00 -19.16 14.28
CA TYR A 55 -13.70 -19.33 15.55
C TYR A 55 -14.23 -20.76 15.69
N LEU A 56 -13.65 -21.52 16.62
CA LEU A 56 -13.94 -22.94 16.82
C LEU A 56 -15.27 -23.13 17.56
N GLN A 57 -16.12 -24.00 17.02
CA GLN A 57 -17.50 -24.23 17.49
C GLN A 57 -17.60 -25.35 18.52
N SER A 58 -16.64 -26.28 18.57
CA SER A 58 -16.65 -27.42 19.50
C SER A 58 -15.39 -27.54 20.35
N ASP A 59 -15.49 -28.27 21.46
CA ASP A 59 -14.36 -28.49 22.37
C ASP A 59 -13.37 -29.53 21.80
N GLU A 60 -13.83 -30.42 20.93
CA GLU A 60 -13.00 -31.32 20.12
C GLU A 60 -12.12 -30.53 19.14
N GLU A 61 -12.67 -29.49 18.49
CA GLU A 61 -11.90 -28.59 17.62
C GLU A 61 -10.84 -27.84 18.44
N MET A 62 -11.18 -27.29 19.61
CA MET A 62 -10.22 -26.63 20.49
C MET A 62 -9.09 -27.55 20.95
N LYS A 63 -9.37 -28.85 21.14
CA LYS A 63 -8.39 -29.87 21.50
C LYS A 63 -7.52 -30.29 20.32
N ALA A 64 -8.07 -30.33 19.11
CA ALA A 64 -7.35 -30.64 17.88
C ALA A 64 -6.42 -29.50 17.44
N TRP A 65 -6.83 -28.25 17.67
CA TRP A 65 -6.06 -27.04 17.41
C TRP A 65 -5.97 -26.20 18.70
N PRO A 66 -4.94 -26.40 19.54
CA PRO A 66 -4.72 -25.59 20.74
C PRO A 66 -4.26 -24.17 20.38
N GLN A 67 -4.42 -23.21 21.29
CA GLN A 67 -3.89 -21.85 21.11
C GLN A 67 -2.36 -21.83 21.22
N SER A 68 -1.72 -21.17 20.25
CA SER A 68 -0.32 -20.76 20.29
C SER A 68 -0.12 -19.55 21.23
N THR A 69 1.14 -19.25 21.55
CA THR A 69 1.49 -18.02 22.28
C THR A 69 1.09 -16.77 21.49
N ALA A 70 1.19 -16.81 20.16
CA ALA A 70 0.74 -15.73 19.26
C ALA A 70 -0.78 -15.51 19.37
N ASP A 71 -1.59 -16.57 19.31
CA ASP A 71 -3.06 -16.47 19.50
C ASP A 71 -3.38 -15.76 20.81
N LYS A 72 -2.78 -16.21 21.93
CA LYS A 72 -3.00 -15.63 23.25
C LYS A 72 -2.58 -14.16 23.30
N TYR A 73 -1.42 -13.82 22.74
CA TYR A 73 -0.88 -12.46 22.73
C TYR A 73 -1.83 -11.47 22.05
N PHE A 74 -2.26 -11.76 20.81
CA PHE A 74 -3.10 -10.83 20.05
C PHE A 74 -4.51 -10.69 20.65
N LEU A 75 -5.04 -11.75 21.26
CA LEU A 75 -6.34 -11.75 21.94
C LEU A 75 -6.31 -11.14 23.36
N GLY A 76 -5.15 -10.66 23.83
CA GLY A 76 -5.00 -10.10 25.18
C GLY A 76 -5.14 -11.12 26.31
N LEU A 77 -4.91 -12.41 26.02
CA LEU A 77 -4.91 -13.49 27.00
C LEU A 77 -3.51 -13.62 27.64
N ASP A 78 -3.44 -14.23 28.82
CA ASP A 78 -2.15 -14.51 29.46
C ASP A 78 -1.32 -15.44 28.56
N THR A 79 -0.17 -14.94 28.12
CA THR A 79 0.77 -15.69 27.25
C THR A 79 1.57 -16.74 28.01
N GLU A 80 1.42 -16.80 29.35
CA GLU A 80 2.13 -17.68 30.29
C GLU A 80 3.66 -17.52 30.24
N GLN A 81 4.14 -16.40 29.67
CA GLN A 81 5.56 -16.12 29.50
C GLN A 81 6.24 -15.81 30.84
N PRO A 82 7.45 -16.38 31.08
CA PRO A 82 8.13 -16.21 32.36
C PRO A 82 8.59 -14.78 32.59
N THR A 83 8.67 -14.37 33.86
CA THR A 83 9.40 -13.16 34.24
C THR A 83 10.89 -13.35 33.95
N LEU A 84 11.42 -12.54 33.04
CA LEU A 84 12.84 -12.47 32.72
C LEU A 84 13.62 -11.70 33.79
N LYS A 85 14.95 -11.83 33.76
CA LYS A 85 15.82 -11.06 34.66
C LYS A 85 15.80 -9.58 34.22
N PRO A 86 15.57 -8.62 35.13
CA PRO A 86 15.62 -7.20 34.79
C PRO A 86 16.95 -6.82 34.16
N ALA A 87 16.90 -6.23 32.96
CA ALA A 87 18.07 -5.82 32.21
C ALA A 87 18.85 -4.72 32.94
N LYS A 88 20.18 -4.84 32.98
CA LYS A 88 21.10 -3.84 33.56
C LYS A 88 21.91 -3.13 32.48
N THR A 89 21.91 -3.67 31.27
CA THR A 89 22.57 -3.13 30.09
C THR A 89 21.59 -3.04 28.91
N PRO A 90 21.86 -2.17 27.91
CA PRO A 90 21.00 -2.05 26.72
C PRO A 90 20.85 -3.37 25.97
N LEU A 91 21.95 -4.11 25.82
CA LEU A 91 21.97 -5.39 25.11
C LEU A 91 21.20 -6.51 25.85
N GLU A 92 21.18 -6.49 27.20
CA GLU A 92 20.29 -7.38 27.97
C GLU A 92 18.80 -7.01 27.77
N ALA A 93 18.47 -5.73 27.62
CA ALA A 93 17.10 -5.30 27.35
C ALA A 93 16.67 -5.70 25.93
N ALA A 94 17.53 -5.50 24.92
CA ALA A 94 17.31 -6.00 23.57
C ALA A 94 17.14 -7.55 23.56
N HIS A 95 17.95 -8.27 24.33
CA HIS A 95 17.86 -9.73 24.42
C HIS A 95 16.53 -10.16 25.05
N ASN A 96 16.09 -9.49 26.13
CA ASN A 96 14.78 -9.75 26.74
C ASN A 96 13.64 -9.46 25.75
N GLY A 97 13.75 -8.41 24.94
CA GLY A 97 12.78 -8.08 23.89
C GLY A 97 12.70 -9.17 22.82
N LEU A 98 13.84 -9.64 22.35
CA LEU A 98 13.91 -10.73 21.37
C LEU A 98 13.45 -12.08 21.94
N GLU A 99 13.75 -12.36 23.22
CA GLU A 99 13.28 -13.57 23.92
C GLU A 99 11.76 -13.68 23.91
N PHE A 100 11.08 -12.56 24.20
CA PHE A 100 9.63 -12.47 24.13
C PHE A 100 9.14 -12.56 22.68
N PHE A 101 9.68 -11.71 21.79
CA PHE A 101 9.18 -11.59 20.42
C PHE A 101 9.40 -12.85 19.58
N SER A 102 10.44 -13.65 19.87
CA SER A 102 10.66 -14.94 19.21
C SER A 102 9.56 -15.97 19.50
N GLN A 103 8.84 -15.86 20.63
CA GLN A 103 7.71 -16.75 20.96
C GLN A 103 6.45 -16.42 20.12
N LEU A 104 6.45 -15.29 19.42
CA LEU A 104 5.37 -14.84 18.54
C LEU A 104 5.64 -15.18 17.06
N GLN A 105 6.76 -15.84 16.74
CA GLN A 105 7.05 -16.31 15.38
C GLN A 105 6.03 -17.38 14.98
N LEU A 106 5.45 -17.22 13.79
CA LEU A 106 4.46 -18.15 13.25
C LEU A 106 5.13 -19.32 12.50
N PRO A 107 4.43 -20.46 12.30
CA PRO A 107 5.03 -21.67 11.73
C PRO A 107 5.74 -21.50 10.36
N PRO A 108 5.31 -20.62 9.44
CA PRO A 108 6.06 -20.38 8.21
C PRO A 108 7.40 -19.67 8.44
N GLY A 109 7.52 -18.85 9.49
CA GLY A 109 8.75 -18.16 9.89
C GLY A 109 8.67 -16.63 9.96
N ASN A 110 7.51 -16.07 9.65
CA ASN A 110 7.17 -14.66 9.78
C ASN A 110 6.56 -14.32 11.14
N TRP A 111 6.29 -13.03 11.35
CA TRP A 111 5.48 -12.53 12.46
C TRP A 111 4.12 -12.08 11.95
N ALA A 112 3.11 -12.23 12.81
CA ALA A 112 1.80 -11.64 12.63
C ALA A 112 1.79 -10.19 13.10
N CYS A 113 0.88 -9.38 12.55
CA CYS A 113 0.76 -7.99 12.92
C CYS A 113 -0.70 -7.51 12.76
N GLU A 114 -1.22 -6.88 13.81
CA GLU A 114 -2.41 -6.03 13.68
C GLU A 114 -2.05 -4.81 12.83
N TYR A 115 -2.64 -4.68 11.65
CA TYR A 115 -2.35 -3.60 10.70
C TYR A 115 -3.59 -2.71 10.46
N GLY A 116 -4.36 -2.51 11.54
CA GLY A 116 -5.54 -1.64 11.57
C GLY A 116 -5.19 -0.16 11.80
N GLY A 117 -6.22 0.66 12.00
CA GLY A 117 -6.07 2.10 12.23
C GLY A 117 -7.08 2.92 11.42
N PRO A 118 -7.17 2.75 10.09
CA PRO A 118 -8.14 3.45 9.26
C PRO A 118 -9.59 2.99 9.51
N MET A 119 -10.48 3.93 9.81
CA MET A 119 -11.86 3.67 10.26
C MET A 119 -12.89 3.65 9.10
N PHE A 120 -12.43 3.64 7.85
CA PHE A 120 -13.29 3.57 6.65
C PHE A 120 -13.23 2.22 5.91
N LEU A 121 -12.43 1.27 6.38
CA LEU A 121 -12.21 -0.04 5.73
C LEU A 121 -13.38 -1.01 5.97
N LEU A 122 -13.67 -1.31 7.24
CA LEU A 122 -14.81 -2.15 7.65
C LEU A 122 -16.15 -1.76 6.99
N PRO A 123 -16.50 -0.46 6.86
CA PRO A 123 -17.68 -0.04 6.11
C PRO A 123 -17.78 -0.54 4.67
N GLY A 124 -16.69 -0.52 3.89
CA GLY A 124 -16.70 -1.01 2.52
C GLY A 124 -16.96 -2.51 2.46
N LEU A 125 -16.30 -3.29 3.33
CA LEU A 125 -16.49 -4.73 3.42
C LEU A 125 -17.91 -5.12 3.85
N VAL A 126 -18.40 -4.55 4.95
CA VAL A 126 -19.71 -4.91 5.52
C VAL A 126 -20.85 -4.45 4.61
N ILE A 127 -20.72 -3.28 3.96
CA ILE A 127 -21.70 -2.86 2.94
C ILE A 127 -21.66 -3.81 1.75
N THR A 128 -20.49 -4.20 1.22
CA THR A 128 -20.40 -5.21 0.16
C THR A 128 -21.11 -6.50 0.56
N TRP A 129 -20.76 -7.10 1.71
CA TRP A 129 -21.40 -8.33 2.19
C TRP A 129 -22.91 -8.21 2.38
N TYR A 130 -23.39 -7.06 2.85
CA TYR A 130 -24.82 -6.78 2.99
C TYR A 130 -25.52 -6.75 1.63
N VAL A 131 -25.00 -5.98 0.67
CA VAL A 131 -25.65 -5.78 -0.63
C VAL A 131 -25.49 -6.99 -1.58
N THR A 132 -24.53 -7.87 -1.32
CA THR A 132 -24.39 -9.16 -2.01
C THR A 132 -25.08 -10.32 -1.30
N GLU A 133 -25.75 -10.06 -0.17
CA GLU A 133 -26.41 -11.06 0.70
C GLU A 133 -25.45 -12.18 1.19
N THR A 134 -24.16 -11.86 1.30
CA THR A 134 -23.12 -12.77 1.77
C THR A 134 -23.26 -12.97 3.29
N PRO A 135 -23.44 -14.21 3.79
CA PRO A 135 -23.62 -14.44 5.22
C PRO A 135 -22.42 -14.00 6.06
N ILE A 136 -22.69 -13.36 7.20
CA ILE A 136 -21.66 -12.95 8.16
C ILE A 136 -21.72 -13.92 9.37
N PRO A 137 -20.62 -14.58 9.76
CA PRO A 137 -20.60 -15.40 10.97
C PRO A 137 -20.92 -14.58 12.22
N ALA A 138 -21.74 -15.09 13.15
CA ALA A 138 -22.05 -14.37 14.39
C ALA A 138 -20.79 -13.95 15.18
N SER A 139 -19.75 -14.79 15.22
CA SER A 139 -18.49 -14.44 15.90
C SER A 139 -17.83 -13.19 15.31
N HIS A 140 -17.83 -13.06 13.98
CA HIS A 140 -17.29 -11.90 13.28
C HIS A 140 -18.18 -10.68 13.50
N ALA A 141 -19.51 -10.84 13.39
CA ALA A 141 -20.45 -9.75 13.64
C ALA A 141 -20.35 -9.22 15.08
N ILE A 142 -20.17 -10.09 16.08
CA ILE A 142 -19.98 -9.72 17.49
C ILE A 142 -18.68 -8.94 17.66
N GLU A 143 -17.56 -9.45 17.18
CA GLU A 143 -16.27 -8.79 17.40
C GLU A 143 -16.10 -7.51 16.58
N ILE A 144 -16.69 -7.39 15.38
CA ILE A 144 -16.72 -6.11 14.63
C ILE A 144 -17.52 -5.06 15.42
N LYS A 145 -18.66 -5.42 16.00
CA LYS A 145 -19.41 -4.52 16.90
C LYS A 145 -18.54 -4.08 18.08
N ASN A 146 -17.81 -5.02 18.71
CA ASN A 146 -16.94 -4.73 19.85
C ASN A 146 -15.82 -3.74 19.49
N TYR A 147 -15.11 -3.97 18.38
CA TYR A 147 -14.03 -3.08 17.94
C TYR A 147 -14.55 -1.66 17.67
N LEU A 148 -15.67 -1.52 16.95
CA LEU A 148 -16.24 -0.20 16.67
C LEU A 148 -16.65 0.51 17.96
N PHE A 149 -17.27 -0.17 18.93
CA PHE A 149 -17.58 0.45 20.22
C PHE A 149 -16.35 0.77 21.08
N ALA A 150 -15.30 -0.06 21.02
CA ALA A 150 -14.04 0.20 21.72
C ALA A 150 -13.29 1.42 21.13
N ARG A 151 -13.46 1.69 19.84
CA ARG A 151 -12.86 2.82 19.11
C ARG A 151 -13.79 4.01 18.89
N ALA A 152 -14.97 4.01 19.49
CA ALA A 152 -15.85 5.18 19.54
C ALA A 152 -15.24 6.25 20.46
N ASN A 153 -15.34 7.52 20.07
CA ASN A 153 -14.86 8.63 20.88
C ASN A 153 -15.56 8.63 22.27
N PRO A 154 -14.82 8.60 23.39
CA PRO A 154 -15.41 8.45 24.71
C PRO A 154 -16.29 9.64 25.11
N VAL A 155 -16.00 10.84 24.58
CA VAL A 155 -16.70 12.09 24.90
C VAL A 155 -17.96 12.24 24.06
N ASP A 156 -17.87 12.14 22.73
CA ASP A 156 -18.99 12.42 21.80
C ASP A 156 -19.61 11.20 21.11
N GLY A 157 -18.99 10.02 21.19
CA GLY A 157 -19.51 8.77 20.62
C GLY A 157 -19.34 8.61 19.10
N GLY A 158 -18.68 9.55 18.43
CA GLY A 158 -18.38 9.48 17.00
C GLY A 158 -17.10 8.72 16.67
N TRP A 159 -16.70 8.77 15.40
CA TRP A 159 -15.45 8.19 14.90
C TRP A 159 -14.78 9.12 13.89
N GLY A 160 -13.45 9.17 13.90
CA GLY A 160 -12.66 9.89 12.90
C GLY A 160 -12.32 9.07 11.65
N LEU A 161 -11.40 9.59 10.84
CA LEU A 161 -10.85 8.89 9.67
C LEU A 161 -9.98 7.67 10.06
N HIS A 162 -9.37 7.72 11.25
CA HIS A 162 -8.53 6.69 11.86
C HIS A 162 -8.73 6.68 13.40
N ILE A 163 -8.20 5.67 14.10
CA ILE A 163 -8.43 5.44 15.54
C ILE A 163 -7.92 6.53 16.52
N GLU A 164 -7.09 7.48 16.06
CA GLU A 164 -6.64 8.64 16.84
C GLU A 164 -7.27 9.97 16.36
N GLY A 165 -8.09 9.91 15.31
CA GLY A 165 -8.71 11.08 14.69
C GLY A 165 -9.91 11.60 15.50
N GLU A 166 -10.12 12.91 15.45
CA GLU A 166 -11.33 13.54 15.97
C GLU A 166 -12.58 13.04 15.21
N SER A 167 -13.77 13.11 15.83
CA SER A 167 -15.01 12.63 15.22
C SER A 167 -15.36 13.40 13.94
N THR A 168 -15.48 12.69 12.81
CA THR A 168 -15.82 13.28 11.50
C THR A 168 -17.16 12.78 10.95
N VAL A 169 -17.69 13.41 9.91
CA VAL A 169 -18.90 12.92 9.23
C VAL A 169 -18.59 11.59 8.53
N PHE A 170 -17.41 11.45 7.92
CA PHE A 170 -17.03 10.20 7.26
C PHE A 170 -16.96 9.03 8.23
N GLY A 171 -16.13 9.15 9.28
CA GLY A 171 -15.96 8.09 10.26
C GLY A 171 -17.26 7.76 10.96
N THR A 172 -18.00 8.79 11.40
CA THR A 172 -19.22 8.58 12.18
C THR A 172 -20.36 7.99 11.35
N ALA A 173 -20.67 8.54 10.17
CA ALA A 173 -21.78 8.03 9.35
C ALA A 173 -21.53 6.59 8.90
N MET A 174 -20.30 6.26 8.53
CA MET A 174 -19.97 4.94 8.01
C MET A 174 -19.91 3.87 9.10
N ASN A 175 -19.31 4.14 10.27
CA ASN A 175 -19.27 3.16 11.37
C ASN A 175 -20.62 3.01 12.08
N TYR A 176 -21.42 4.08 12.18
CA TYR A 176 -22.83 3.99 12.55
C TYR A 176 -23.60 3.06 11.61
N THR A 177 -23.41 3.22 10.29
CA THR A 177 -24.03 2.35 9.28
C THR A 177 -23.65 0.89 9.50
N VAL A 178 -22.36 0.57 9.69
CA VAL A 178 -21.91 -0.80 9.97
C VAL A 178 -22.62 -1.40 11.19
N LEU A 179 -22.67 -0.68 12.30
CA LEU A 179 -23.33 -1.15 13.53
C LEU A 179 -24.82 -1.47 13.32
N ARG A 180 -25.52 -0.64 12.52
CA ARG A 180 -26.93 -0.89 12.15
C ARG A 180 -27.07 -2.09 11.21
N LEU A 181 -26.19 -2.27 10.23
CA LEU A 181 -26.17 -3.44 9.34
C LEU A 181 -25.86 -4.75 10.09
N LEU A 182 -25.08 -4.68 11.19
CA LEU A 182 -24.78 -5.79 12.10
C LEU A 182 -25.84 -5.97 13.21
N GLY A 183 -26.97 -5.27 13.12
CA GLY A 183 -28.15 -5.51 13.96
C GLY A 183 -28.17 -4.81 15.33
N ILE A 184 -27.32 -3.79 15.57
CA ILE A 184 -27.52 -2.90 16.72
C ILE A 184 -28.75 -2.02 16.49
N ASP A 185 -29.55 -1.84 17.54
CA ASP A 185 -30.75 -1.00 17.53
C ASP A 185 -30.40 0.51 17.45
N ALA A 186 -31.23 1.30 16.74
CA ALA A 186 -31.03 2.74 16.58
C ALA A 186 -31.13 3.51 17.91
N GLU A 187 -31.86 2.98 18.88
CA GLU A 187 -32.13 3.59 20.19
C GLU A 187 -31.21 3.08 21.31
N ASP A 188 -30.23 2.22 20.97
CA ASP A 188 -29.09 1.94 21.86
C ASP A 188 -28.45 3.29 22.27
N PRO A 189 -28.20 3.54 23.58
CA PRO A 189 -27.67 4.82 24.03
C PRO A 189 -26.38 5.27 23.33
N ARG A 190 -25.54 4.31 22.90
CA ARG A 190 -24.28 4.57 22.18
C ARG A 190 -24.56 4.99 20.73
N MET A 191 -25.55 4.36 20.09
CA MET A 191 -25.99 4.74 18.75
C MET A 191 -26.68 6.10 18.73
N ARG A 192 -27.52 6.39 19.73
CA ARG A 192 -28.10 7.73 19.88
C ARG A 192 -27.03 8.80 19.99
N LYS A 193 -26.03 8.58 20.86
CA LYS A 193 -24.88 9.48 21.03
C LYS A 193 -24.12 9.70 19.71
N ALA A 194 -23.81 8.62 18.98
CA ALA A 194 -23.18 8.68 17.66
C ALA A 194 -24.02 9.44 16.60
N ARG A 195 -25.35 9.28 16.63
CA ARG A 195 -26.28 9.99 15.75
C ARG A 195 -26.35 11.48 16.10
N ASP A 196 -26.37 11.82 17.39
CA ASP A 196 -26.39 13.19 17.88
C ASP A 196 -25.13 13.97 17.43
N ILE A 197 -23.92 13.39 17.57
CA ILE A 197 -22.69 14.02 17.05
C ILE A 197 -22.68 14.09 15.51
N LEU A 198 -23.14 13.05 14.80
CA LEU A 198 -23.28 13.10 13.35
C LEU A 198 -24.18 14.25 12.88
N TRP A 199 -25.30 14.49 13.57
CA TRP A 199 -26.21 15.59 13.26
C TRP A 199 -25.61 16.96 13.61
N ASN A 200 -24.86 17.07 14.72
CA ASN A 200 -24.10 18.27 15.05
C ASN A 200 -23.02 18.59 13.99
N LEU A 201 -22.45 17.58 13.33
CA LEU A 201 -21.54 17.72 12.19
C LEU A 201 -22.25 17.93 10.84
N GLY A 202 -23.58 18.03 10.81
CA GLY A 202 -24.38 18.34 9.63
C GLY A 202 -24.92 17.12 8.85
N GLY A 203 -24.82 15.91 9.40
CA GLY A 203 -25.39 14.70 8.79
C GLY A 203 -24.67 14.21 7.52
N ALA A 204 -25.07 13.04 7.02
CA ALA A 204 -24.32 12.33 5.98
C ALA A 204 -24.26 13.03 4.60
N LEU A 205 -25.07 14.07 4.35
CA LEU A 205 -24.93 14.90 3.15
C LEU A 205 -23.62 15.72 3.14
N ASN A 206 -23.03 15.97 4.31
CA ASN A 206 -21.73 16.63 4.48
C ASN A 206 -20.54 15.65 4.40
N ALA A 207 -20.76 14.36 4.13
CA ALA A 207 -19.69 13.38 4.04
C ALA A 207 -18.84 13.56 2.76
N PRO A 208 -17.56 13.10 2.75
CA PRO A 208 -16.70 13.09 1.57
C PRO A 208 -17.21 12.10 0.50
N HIS A 209 -16.59 12.16 -0.68
CA HIS A 209 -17.00 11.45 -1.88
C HIS A 209 -17.11 9.93 -1.68
N TRP A 210 -16.20 9.32 -0.92
CA TRP A 210 -16.18 7.87 -0.69
C TRP A 210 -17.34 7.40 0.19
N ALA A 211 -17.76 8.18 1.18
CA ALA A 211 -18.97 7.91 1.96
C ALA A 211 -20.23 7.99 1.09
N LYS A 212 -20.32 9.06 0.29
CA LYS A 212 -21.41 9.29 -0.67
C LYS A 212 -21.54 8.16 -1.69
N PHE A 213 -20.43 7.62 -2.17
CA PHE A 213 -20.39 6.43 -3.01
C PHE A 213 -21.02 5.21 -2.30
N TRP A 214 -20.52 4.84 -1.10
CA TRP A 214 -21.00 3.66 -0.39
C TRP A 214 -22.46 3.77 0.10
N LEU A 215 -22.89 4.96 0.52
CA LEU A 215 -24.31 5.21 0.87
C LEU A 215 -25.22 5.14 -0.37
N SER A 216 -24.72 5.45 -1.56
CA SER A 216 -25.47 5.28 -2.82
C SER A 216 -25.53 3.82 -3.25
N VAL A 217 -24.45 3.05 -3.07
CA VAL A 217 -24.45 1.58 -3.24
C VAL A 217 -25.47 0.91 -2.31
N LEU A 218 -25.56 1.36 -1.05
CA LEU A 218 -26.55 0.86 -0.08
C LEU A 218 -27.99 1.36 -0.35
N GLY A 219 -28.18 2.27 -1.32
CA GLY A 219 -29.48 2.89 -1.64
C GLY A 219 -29.97 3.93 -0.62
N VAL A 220 -29.13 4.32 0.35
CA VAL A 220 -29.46 5.34 1.36
C VAL A 220 -29.44 6.75 0.77
N THR A 221 -28.51 7.04 -0.16
CA THR A 221 -28.48 8.30 -0.92
C THR A 221 -28.74 8.06 -2.41
N ASP A 222 -29.18 9.09 -3.15
CA ASP A 222 -29.23 9.01 -4.61
C ASP A 222 -27.83 9.21 -5.22
N TRP A 223 -27.55 8.50 -6.32
CA TRP A 223 -26.29 8.59 -7.06
C TRP A 223 -25.93 9.99 -7.55
N ASP A 224 -26.88 10.91 -7.69
CA ASP A 224 -26.58 12.30 -8.04
C ASP A 224 -25.85 13.07 -6.94
N VAL A 225 -25.73 12.54 -5.71
CA VAL A 225 -24.83 13.10 -4.68
C VAL A 225 -23.36 12.77 -4.91
N VAL A 226 -23.07 11.78 -5.77
CA VAL A 226 -21.70 11.32 -6.06
C VAL A 226 -21.11 12.18 -7.19
N ASN A 227 -19.82 12.54 -7.08
CA ASN A 227 -19.15 13.25 -8.17
C ASN A 227 -18.91 12.28 -9.35
N PRO A 228 -18.94 12.74 -10.60
CA PRO A 228 -18.74 11.89 -11.77
C PRO A 228 -17.49 10.99 -11.72
N VAL A 229 -17.70 9.67 -11.77
CA VAL A 229 -16.62 8.66 -11.93
C VAL A 229 -16.78 7.93 -13.28
N PRO A 230 -16.52 8.59 -14.43
CA PRO A 230 -16.74 7.99 -15.74
C PRO A 230 -15.76 6.85 -16.08
N PRO A 231 -16.22 5.65 -16.47
CA PRO A 231 -15.34 4.56 -16.91
C PRO A 231 -14.62 4.91 -18.23
N GLU A 232 -15.08 5.91 -18.99
CA GLU A 232 -14.47 6.28 -20.26
C GLU A 232 -13.04 6.85 -20.11
N LEU A 233 -12.63 7.23 -18.89
CA LEU A 233 -11.24 7.61 -18.60
C LEU A 233 -10.26 6.47 -18.92
N TRP A 234 -10.69 5.22 -18.75
CA TRP A 234 -9.90 4.02 -19.07
C TRP A 234 -9.76 3.77 -20.57
N LEU A 235 -10.50 4.48 -21.43
CA LEU A 235 -10.33 4.44 -22.89
C LEU A 235 -9.45 5.58 -23.44
N LEU A 236 -8.92 6.45 -22.57
CA LEU A 236 -8.04 7.54 -23.00
C LEU A 236 -6.74 6.97 -23.60
N PRO A 237 -6.27 7.46 -24.76
CA PRO A 237 -4.98 7.08 -25.30
C PRO A 237 -3.83 7.33 -24.32
N ASP A 238 -2.83 6.46 -24.32
CA ASP A 238 -1.75 6.50 -23.32
C ASP A 238 -0.91 7.76 -23.29
N TRP A 239 -0.99 8.66 -24.29
CA TRP A 239 -0.33 9.96 -24.26
C TRP A 239 -1.13 11.07 -23.53
N VAL A 240 -2.41 10.84 -23.20
CA VAL A 240 -3.26 11.84 -22.54
C VAL A 240 -2.80 12.03 -21.08
N PRO A 241 -2.47 13.26 -20.63
CA PRO A 241 -1.86 13.48 -19.30
C PRO A 241 -2.68 12.94 -18.11
N ILE A 242 -4.00 12.89 -18.24
CA ILE A 242 -4.91 12.43 -17.18
C ILE A 242 -5.27 10.93 -17.26
N ALA A 243 -4.68 10.16 -18.18
CA ALA A 243 -5.00 8.75 -18.36
C ALA A 243 -4.71 7.92 -17.08
N PRO A 244 -5.62 7.04 -16.62
CA PRO A 244 -5.51 6.38 -15.32
C PRO A 244 -4.25 5.55 -15.07
N TRP A 245 -3.58 5.04 -16.10
CA TRP A 245 -2.33 4.28 -15.95
C TRP A 245 -1.19 5.11 -15.32
N ARG A 246 -1.28 6.44 -15.39
CA ARG A 246 -0.36 7.37 -14.74
C ARG A 246 -0.64 7.62 -13.26
N TRP A 247 -1.83 7.29 -12.80
CA TRP A 247 -2.24 7.59 -11.44
C TRP A 247 -1.54 6.64 -10.47
N TRP A 248 -1.34 7.10 -9.23
CA TRP A 248 -0.86 6.23 -8.15
C TRP A 248 -1.69 4.95 -8.06
N ILE A 249 -1.03 3.83 -7.79
CA ILE A 249 -1.62 2.50 -7.93
C ILE A 249 -2.85 2.28 -7.03
N HIS A 250 -2.83 2.80 -5.81
CA HIS A 250 -3.97 2.76 -4.89
C HIS A 250 -5.16 3.56 -5.43
N MET A 251 -4.95 4.78 -5.91
CA MET A 251 -6.03 5.57 -6.53
C MET A 251 -6.55 4.94 -7.81
N ARG A 252 -5.66 4.41 -8.65
CA ARG A 252 -6.00 3.67 -9.87
C ARG A 252 -6.90 2.48 -9.54
N MET A 253 -6.53 1.65 -8.57
CA MET A 253 -7.26 0.43 -8.23
C MET A 253 -8.54 0.68 -7.42
N VAL A 254 -8.69 1.81 -6.72
CA VAL A 254 -9.98 2.21 -6.12
C VAL A 254 -10.94 2.77 -7.17
N PHE A 255 -10.46 3.68 -8.04
CA PHE A 255 -11.31 4.33 -9.03
C PHE A 255 -11.72 3.40 -10.19
N LEU A 256 -11.00 2.29 -10.41
CA LEU A 256 -11.32 1.28 -11.42
C LEU A 256 -12.72 0.66 -11.20
N PRO A 257 -12.98 -0.12 -10.13
CA PRO A 257 -14.31 -0.69 -9.89
C PRO A 257 -15.35 0.38 -9.51
N MET A 258 -14.94 1.46 -8.83
CA MET A 258 -15.82 2.60 -8.54
C MET A 258 -16.43 3.18 -9.83
N SER A 259 -15.65 3.29 -10.91
CA SER A 259 -16.14 3.79 -12.20
C SER A 259 -17.16 2.87 -12.88
N TYR A 260 -17.02 1.55 -12.72
CA TYR A 260 -18.01 0.59 -13.21
C TYR A 260 -19.32 0.70 -12.42
N ILE A 261 -19.23 0.69 -11.08
CA ILE A 261 -20.40 0.76 -10.19
C ILE A 261 -21.15 2.09 -10.40
N TYR A 262 -20.42 3.21 -10.51
CA TYR A 262 -20.98 4.53 -10.83
C TYR A 262 -21.63 4.54 -12.23
N SER A 263 -21.03 3.93 -13.25
CA SER A 263 -21.61 3.84 -14.59
C SER A 263 -22.94 3.08 -14.61
N LYS A 264 -23.05 2.03 -13.79
CA LYS A 264 -24.32 1.29 -13.59
C LYS A 264 -25.32 2.02 -12.71
N ARG A 265 -24.89 2.99 -11.90
CA ARG A 265 -25.67 3.58 -10.78
C ARG A 265 -26.36 2.49 -9.97
N TRP A 266 -25.62 1.43 -9.64
CA TRP A 266 -26.19 0.26 -8.99
C TRP A 266 -26.41 0.54 -7.50
N SER A 267 -27.63 0.32 -7.03
CA SER A 267 -27.99 0.43 -5.62
C SER A 267 -28.73 -0.83 -5.19
N TYR A 268 -28.47 -1.27 -3.95
CA TYR A 268 -29.25 -2.34 -3.34
C TYR A 268 -30.72 -1.91 -3.16
N PRO A 269 -31.71 -2.81 -3.38
CA PRO A 269 -33.12 -2.48 -3.23
C PRO A 269 -33.48 -2.03 -1.82
N LEU A 270 -34.28 -0.97 -1.71
CA LEU A 270 -34.73 -0.44 -0.42
C LEU A 270 -35.54 -1.45 0.39
N ASN A 271 -35.10 -1.67 1.61
CA ASN A 271 -35.74 -2.46 2.65
C ASN A 271 -35.99 -1.61 3.92
N ASP A 272 -36.53 -2.21 4.96
CA ASP A 272 -36.96 -1.46 6.15
C ASP A 272 -35.77 -0.84 6.90
N LEU A 273 -34.63 -1.53 6.97
CA LEU A 273 -33.40 -1.04 7.60
C LEU A 273 -32.76 0.12 6.82
N THR A 274 -32.68 0.02 5.49
CA THR A 274 -32.13 1.12 4.66
C THR A 274 -33.04 2.35 4.62
N ARG A 275 -34.36 2.18 4.78
CA ARG A 275 -35.28 3.31 5.01
C ARG A 275 -35.14 3.93 6.41
N GLN A 276 -34.86 3.14 7.44
CA GLN A 276 -34.51 3.65 8.77
C GLN A 276 -33.19 4.45 8.71
N LEU A 277 -32.14 3.89 8.10
CA LEU A 277 -30.86 4.56 7.89
C LEU A 277 -30.99 5.91 7.16
N ARG A 278 -31.89 6.04 6.19
CA ARG A 278 -32.21 7.34 5.56
C ARG A 278 -32.65 8.38 6.60
N ALA A 279 -33.57 8.03 7.50
CA ALA A 279 -34.07 8.93 8.54
C ALA A 279 -33.06 9.14 9.70
N GLU A 280 -32.14 8.20 9.91
CA GLU A 280 -31.10 8.30 10.94
C GLU A 280 -29.89 9.14 10.49
N LEU A 281 -29.51 9.08 9.21
CA LEU A 281 -28.29 9.70 8.66
C LEU A 281 -28.53 11.05 7.95
N LEU A 282 -29.75 11.30 7.45
CA LEU A 282 -30.10 12.51 6.70
C LEU A 282 -30.97 13.42 7.59
N MET A 283 -30.58 14.69 7.72
CA MET A 283 -31.31 15.69 8.52
C MET A 283 -32.56 16.25 7.82
N GLU A 284 -32.73 15.94 6.53
CA GLU A 284 -33.82 16.39 5.67
C GLU A 284 -34.61 15.17 5.15
N PRO A 285 -35.94 15.23 4.99
CA PRO A 285 -36.70 14.15 4.38
C PRO A 285 -36.18 13.83 2.97
N PHE A 286 -35.96 12.54 2.67
CA PHE A 286 -35.28 12.10 1.43
C PHE A 286 -35.81 12.76 0.15
N GLU A 287 -37.14 12.84 -0.01
CA GLU A 287 -37.80 13.39 -1.21
C GLU A 287 -37.67 14.92 -1.36
N THR A 288 -37.15 15.62 -0.34
CA THR A 288 -36.90 17.07 -0.36
C THR A 288 -35.46 17.44 -0.67
N ILE A 289 -34.54 16.48 -0.62
CA ILE A 289 -33.10 16.71 -0.81
C ILE A 289 -32.78 16.89 -2.29
N ASN A 290 -32.23 18.05 -2.66
CA ASN A 290 -31.61 18.19 -3.98
C ASN A 290 -30.18 17.62 -3.97
N PHE A 291 -30.05 16.31 -4.19
CA PHE A 291 -28.77 15.58 -4.11
C PHE A 291 -27.68 16.14 -5.02
N ASP A 292 -28.05 16.62 -6.21
CA ASP A 292 -27.13 17.08 -7.25
C ASP A 292 -26.31 18.33 -6.82
N ALA A 293 -26.91 19.19 -5.98
CA ALA A 293 -26.29 20.36 -5.36
C ALA A 293 -25.41 20.00 -4.15
N ARG A 294 -25.60 18.82 -3.54
CA ARG A 294 -24.86 18.36 -2.35
C ARG A 294 -23.55 17.62 -2.70
N ARG A 295 -23.24 17.41 -3.99
CA ARG A 295 -21.99 16.77 -4.48
C ARG A 295 -20.70 17.34 -3.89
N ASN A 296 -20.69 18.64 -3.56
CA ASN A 296 -19.52 19.34 -3.01
C ASN A 296 -19.79 19.97 -1.63
N THR A 297 -20.87 19.57 -0.96
CA THR A 297 -21.14 19.88 0.45
C THR A 297 -20.32 18.90 1.31
N ILE A 298 -19.17 19.33 1.83
CA ILE A 298 -18.26 18.52 2.65
C ILE A 298 -18.05 19.24 3.99
N ALA A 299 -18.09 18.52 5.11
CA ALA A 299 -17.77 19.07 6.43
C ALA A 299 -16.31 19.59 6.47
N PRO A 300 -16.01 20.71 7.15
CA PRO A 300 -14.65 21.23 7.23
C PRO A 300 -13.63 20.21 7.76
N THR A 301 -14.03 19.38 8.72
CA THR A 301 -13.21 18.32 9.34
C THR A 301 -12.88 17.16 8.40
N ASP A 302 -13.67 16.94 7.34
CA ASP A 302 -13.44 15.90 6.32
C ASP A 302 -12.80 16.46 5.02
N ASN A 303 -12.46 17.75 4.98
CA ASN A 303 -12.07 18.45 3.74
C ASN A 303 -10.59 18.88 3.74
N TYR A 304 -9.71 17.96 4.17
CA TYR A 304 -8.25 18.13 4.24
C TYR A 304 -7.65 18.64 2.92
N HIS A 305 -8.03 18.02 1.81
CA HIS A 305 -7.66 18.43 0.46
C HIS A 305 -8.87 18.99 -0.31
N VAL A 306 -9.09 20.31 -0.18
CA VAL A 306 -10.17 21.02 -0.86
C VAL A 306 -10.07 20.85 -2.38
N LYS A 307 -11.09 20.24 -3.00
CA LYS A 307 -11.14 20.08 -4.47
C LYS A 307 -10.91 21.40 -5.20
N SER A 308 -10.00 21.38 -6.17
CA SER A 308 -9.68 22.54 -7.01
C SER A 308 -10.91 23.07 -7.75
N TRP A 309 -10.90 24.37 -8.07
CA TRP A 309 -11.96 24.97 -8.89
C TRP A 309 -12.05 24.30 -10.28
N PHE A 310 -10.92 23.86 -10.83
CA PHE A 310 -10.82 23.17 -12.10
C PHE A 310 -11.52 21.80 -12.05
N LEU A 311 -11.29 21.02 -11.00
CA LEU A 311 -11.95 19.73 -10.79
C LEU A 311 -13.47 19.91 -10.57
N LYS A 312 -13.88 20.94 -9.81
CA LYS A 312 -15.31 21.29 -9.65
C LYS A 312 -15.96 21.64 -10.99
N ALA A 313 -15.27 22.42 -11.84
CA ALA A 313 -15.74 22.75 -13.18
C ALA A 313 -15.79 21.53 -14.11
N LEU A 314 -14.81 20.62 -14.03
CA LEU A 314 -14.81 19.35 -14.76
C LEU A 314 -15.97 18.45 -14.33
N PHE A 315 -16.23 18.30 -13.03
CA PHE A 315 -17.38 17.55 -12.53
C PHE A 315 -18.71 18.18 -12.93
N TRP A 316 -18.83 19.52 -12.90
CA TRP A 316 -20.01 20.21 -13.42
C TRP A 316 -20.21 19.93 -14.91
N PHE A 317 -19.16 20.05 -15.74
CA PHE A 317 -19.24 19.74 -17.16
C PHE A 317 -19.63 18.28 -17.40
N LEU A 318 -19.05 17.34 -16.65
CA LEU A 318 -19.36 15.92 -16.76
C LEU A 318 -20.83 15.63 -16.43
N ALA A 319 -21.34 16.15 -15.30
CA ALA A 319 -22.69 15.92 -14.83
C ALA A 319 -23.77 16.64 -15.66
N VAL A 320 -23.53 17.90 -16.05
CA VAL A 320 -24.54 18.78 -16.68
C VAL A 320 -24.50 18.73 -18.20
N ILE A 321 -23.33 18.52 -18.81
CA ILE A 321 -23.14 18.60 -20.27
C ILE A 321 -22.83 17.23 -20.88
N TRP A 322 -21.79 16.56 -20.39
CA TRP A 322 -21.30 15.32 -21.00
C TRP A 322 -22.31 14.17 -20.87
N PHE A 323 -22.71 13.82 -19.64
CA PHE A 323 -23.61 12.70 -19.38
C PHE A 323 -25.01 12.87 -20.02
N PRO A 324 -25.68 14.03 -19.98
CA PRO A 324 -27.04 14.14 -20.50
C PRO A 324 -27.10 14.33 -22.02
N TYR A 325 -26.06 14.89 -22.66
CA TYR A 325 -26.14 15.34 -24.06
C TYR A 325 -25.07 14.78 -25.01
N ILE A 326 -23.89 14.38 -24.51
CA ILE A 326 -22.74 14.03 -25.38
C ILE A 326 -22.36 12.55 -25.30
N ARG A 327 -22.42 11.93 -24.11
CA ARG A 327 -21.94 10.56 -23.80
C ARG A 327 -22.68 9.49 -24.62
N PRO A 328 -22.07 8.88 -25.65
CA PRO A 328 -22.76 7.90 -26.48
C PRO A 328 -22.67 6.49 -25.87
N THR A 329 -23.80 5.78 -25.82
CA THR A 329 -23.94 4.47 -25.13
C THR A 329 -22.95 3.40 -25.59
N TRP A 330 -22.50 3.42 -26.85
CA TRP A 330 -21.51 2.46 -27.36
C TRP A 330 -20.14 2.62 -26.69
N MET A 331 -19.77 3.86 -26.35
CA MET A 331 -18.50 4.18 -25.69
C MET A 331 -18.56 3.81 -24.22
N VAL A 332 -19.70 4.05 -23.56
CA VAL A 332 -19.99 3.57 -22.19
C VAL A 332 -19.77 2.06 -22.12
N LYS A 333 -20.43 1.29 -23.00
CA LYS A 333 -20.30 -0.17 -23.03
C LYS A 333 -18.85 -0.59 -23.27
N ARG A 334 -18.15 0.01 -24.25
CA ARG A 334 -16.73 -0.30 -24.50
C ARG A 334 -15.85 -0.02 -23.27
N ALA A 335 -16.14 1.04 -22.53
CA ALA A 335 -15.40 1.41 -21.33
C ALA A 335 -15.66 0.44 -20.18
N GLU A 336 -16.92 0.08 -19.96
CA GLU A 336 -17.33 -0.93 -18.98
C GLU A 336 -16.72 -2.32 -19.26
N GLU A 337 -16.64 -2.74 -20.53
CA GLU A 337 -15.94 -3.97 -20.91
C GLU A 337 -14.43 -3.92 -20.67
N HIS A 338 -13.78 -2.77 -20.90
CA HIS A 338 -12.34 -2.63 -20.64
C HIS A 338 -12.02 -2.54 -19.14
N VAL A 339 -12.85 -1.83 -18.36
CA VAL A 339 -12.77 -1.79 -16.90
C VAL A 339 -12.99 -3.19 -16.31
N TRP A 340 -13.95 -3.95 -16.83
CA TRP A 340 -14.14 -5.34 -16.44
C TRP A 340 -12.91 -6.21 -16.72
N TRP A 341 -12.32 -6.10 -17.92
CA TRP A 341 -11.10 -6.85 -18.26
C TRP A 341 -9.91 -6.51 -17.34
N LEU A 342 -9.76 -5.24 -16.95
CA LEU A 342 -8.74 -4.81 -15.97
C LEU A 342 -9.01 -5.39 -14.57
N ILE A 343 -10.27 -5.53 -14.17
CA ILE A 343 -10.67 -6.14 -12.89
C ILE A 343 -10.41 -7.65 -12.91
N GLU A 344 -10.76 -8.36 -13.99
CA GLU A 344 -10.39 -9.78 -14.16
C GLU A 344 -8.88 -9.98 -14.09
N ALA A 345 -8.11 -9.14 -14.78
CA ALA A 345 -6.66 -9.22 -14.76
C ALA A 345 -6.06 -8.88 -13.38
N GLU A 346 -6.63 -7.95 -12.62
CA GLU A 346 -6.20 -7.65 -11.24
C GLU A 346 -6.51 -8.82 -10.29
N ASP A 347 -7.71 -9.38 -10.37
CA ASP A 347 -8.13 -10.54 -9.57
C ASP A 347 -7.24 -11.76 -9.86
N GLU A 348 -6.93 -12.05 -11.14
CA GLU A 348 -6.00 -13.12 -11.54
C GLU A 348 -4.55 -12.85 -11.09
N ASN A 349 -4.05 -11.62 -11.24
CA ASN A 349 -2.66 -11.27 -10.92
C ASN A 349 -2.32 -11.26 -9.43
N THR A 350 -3.35 -11.36 -8.58
CA THR A 350 -3.27 -11.28 -7.11
C THR A 350 -3.96 -12.46 -6.41
N ASP A 351 -4.43 -13.46 -7.15
CA ASP A 351 -5.24 -14.59 -6.63
C ASP A 351 -6.36 -14.12 -5.69
N PHE A 352 -7.10 -13.10 -6.13
CA PHE A 352 -8.19 -12.45 -5.40
C PHE A 352 -7.79 -11.82 -4.05
N ALA A 353 -6.50 -11.65 -3.74
CA ALA A 353 -6.05 -10.84 -2.61
C ALA A 353 -6.11 -9.33 -2.91
N ASN A 354 -6.01 -8.95 -4.19
CA ASN A 354 -5.96 -7.58 -4.70
C ASN A 354 -4.86 -6.71 -4.07
N LEU A 355 -4.79 -5.43 -4.46
CA LEU A 355 -3.92 -4.45 -3.83
C LEU A 355 -4.25 -4.24 -2.34
N GLY A 356 -5.53 -4.20 -1.96
CA GLY A 356 -5.90 -3.94 -0.57
C GLY A 356 -7.39 -3.96 -0.22
N PRO A 357 -7.72 -3.62 1.04
CA PRO A 357 -9.04 -3.77 1.66
C PRO A 357 -10.13 -2.86 1.04
N VAL A 358 -9.74 -1.85 0.25
CA VAL A 358 -10.70 -0.94 -0.40
C VAL A 358 -11.13 -1.48 -1.77
N ASN A 359 -10.20 -1.95 -2.60
CA ASN A 359 -10.53 -2.40 -3.95
C ASN A 359 -11.07 -3.83 -4.01
N GLY A 360 -10.66 -4.73 -3.10
CA GLY A 360 -11.21 -6.10 -3.05
C GLY A 360 -12.74 -6.15 -2.93
N PRO A 361 -13.36 -5.51 -1.92
CA PRO A 361 -14.82 -5.47 -1.79
C PRO A 361 -15.53 -4.81 -2.99
N MET A 362 -14.87 -3.84 -3.66
CA MET A 362 -15.42 -3.21 -4.87
C MET A 362 -15.30 -4.12 -6.11
N ASN A 363 -14.21 -4.88 -6.28
CA ASN A 363 -14.04 -5.87 -7.34
C ASN A 363 -15.06 -7.00 -7.19
N MET A 364 -15.25 -7.53 -5.97
CA MET A 364 -16.31 -8.49 -5.64
C MET A 364 -17.69 -7.95 -6.05
N LEU A 365 -17.99 -6.68 -5.72
CA LEU A 365 -19.26 -6.05 -6.06
C LEU A 365 -19.44 -5.87 -7.57
N VAL A 366 -18.40 -5.51 -8.32
CA VAL A 366 -18.46 -5.48 -9.80
C VAL A 366 -18.73 -6.88 -10.37
N ALA A 367 -18.06 -7.91 -9.88
CA ALA A 367 -18.28 -9.30 -10.30
C ALA A 367 -19.71 -9.77 -10.00
N TYR A 368 -20.27 -9.40 -8.84
CA TYR A 368 -21.67 -9.65 -8.48
C TYR A 368 -22.63 -8.92 -9.43
N ILE A 369 -22.44 -7.61 -9.66
CA ILE A 369 -23.32 -6.79 -10.52
C ILE A 369 -23.33 -7.31 -11.96
N ARG A 370 -22.19 -7.79 -12.46
CA ARG A 370 -22.03 -8.23 -13.85
C ARG A 370 -22.45 -9.68 -14.09
N ASN A 371 -22.01 -10.60 -13.23
CA ASN A 371 -22.11 -12.05 -13.44
C ASN A 371 -22.98 -12.78 -12.40
N GLY A 372 -23.51 -12.07 -11.40
CA GLY A 372 -24.38 -12.60 -10.35
C GLY A 372 -23.63 -13.27 -9.18
N PRO A 373 -24.36 -13.60 -8.09
CA PRO A 373 -23.77 -14.10 -6.83
C PRO A 373 -23.02 -15.42 -6.94
N ASN A 374 -23.33 -16.23 -7.95
CA ASN A 374 -22.81 -17.59 -8.12
C ASN A 374 -21.67 -17.67 -9.16
N CYS A 375 -21.09 -16.55 -9.58
CA CYS A 375 -19.93 -16.57 -10.49
C CYS A 375 -18.65 -17.01 -9.76
N HIS A 376 -17.60 -17.37 -10.51
CA HIS A 376 -16.31 -17.79 -9.93
C HIS A 376 -15.70 -16.69 -9.05
N ALA A 377 -15.52 -15.48 -9.60
CA ALA A 377 -14.88 -14.37 -8.90
C ALA A 377 -15.55 -14.05 -7.55
N VAL A 378 -16.89 -13.98 -7.48
CA VAL A 378 -17.59 -13.73 -6.21
C VAL A 378 -17.29 -14.83 -5.17
N ARG A 379 -17.19 -16.10 -5.58
CA ARG A 379 -16.84 -17.18 -4.63
C ARG A 379 -15.40 -17.10 -4.15
N GLU A 380 -14.45 -16.67 -4.98
CA GLU A 380 -13.06 -16.52 -4.56
C GLU A 380 -12.88 -15.31 -3.65
N HIS A 381 -13.47 -14.15 -4.00
CA HIS A 381 -13.54 -12.97 -3.11
C HIS A 381 -14.12 -13.28 -1.74
N ILE A 382 -15.18 -14.11 -1.65
CA ILE A 382 -15.75 -14.53 -0.35
C ILE A 382 -14.73 -15.33 0.51
N LYS A 383 -13.78 -16.05 -0.10
CA LYS A 383 -12.72 -16.77 0.61
C LYS A 383 -11.54 -15.88 1.00
N THR A 384 -11.19 -14.89 0.17
CA THR A 384 -9.98 -14.07 0.34
C THR A 384 -10.21 -12.79 1.14
N LEU A 385 -11.40 -12.18 1.11
CA LEU A 385 -11.70 -10.99 1.90
C LEU A 385 -11.49 -11.15 3.43
N PRO A 386 -11.70 -12.34 4.04
CA PRO A 386 -11.28 -12.61 5.41
C PRO A 386 -9.78 -12.47 5.71
N GLU A 387 -8.89 -12.47 4.70
CA GLU A 387 -7.44 -12.20 4.87
C GLU A 387 -7.16 -10.75 5.33
N PHE A 388 -8.14 -9.85 5.18
CA PHE A 388 -8.06 -8.50 5.72
C PHE A 388 -8.55 -8.40 7.17
N LEU A 389 -9.17 -9.43 7.75
CA LEU A 389 -9.79 -9.33 9.07
C LEU A 389 -8.86 -9.80 10.20
N TRP A 390 -8.84 -9.01 11.28
CA TRP A 390 -7.96 -9.21 12.42
C TRP A 390 -8.73 -9.18 13.72
N VAL A 391 -8.57 -10.19 14.59
CA VAL A 391 -9.15 -10.20 15.95
C VAL A 391 -8.09 -9.84 16.97
N LYS A 392 -8.46 -8.95 17.90
CA LYS A 392 -7.67 -8.52 19.04
C LYS A 392 -8.50 -8.47 20.32
N ASP A 393 -7.86 -8.09 21.43
CA ASP A 393 -8.47 -7.89 22.76
C ASP A 393 -9.71 -6.96 22.79
N GLU A 394 -9.74 -5.98 21.88
CA GLU A 394 -10.81 -5.00 21.64
C GLU A 394 -11.92 -5.45 20.67
N GLY A 395 -11.74 -6.54 19.91
CA GLY A 395 -12.68 -7.01 18.88
C GLY A 395 -12.04 -7.27 17.51
N MET A 396 -12.83 -7.22 16.44
CA MET A 396 -12.39 -7.51 15.07
C MET A 396 -12.34 -6.24 14.20
N LEU A 397 -11.18 -5.99 13.61
CA LEU A 397 -10.91 -4.88 12.70
C LEU A 397 -10.58 -5.35 11.29
N MET A 398 -10.42 -4.41 10.37
CA MET A 398 -9.90 -4.67 9.02
C MET A 398 -8.53 -4.00 8.85
N ASN A 399 -7.53 -4.79 8.45
CA ASN A 399 -6.17 -4.37 8.19
C ASN A 399 -6.08 -3.52 6.89
N GLY A 400 -5.12 -2.61 6.81
CA GLY A 400 -4.87 -1.74 5.63
C GLY A 400 -4.34 -2.46 4.39
N THR A 401 -3.92 -3.71 4.53
CA THR A 401 -3.48 -4.69 3.53
C THR A 401 -3.80 -6.09 4.09
N ASN A 402 -3.54 -7.18 3.37
CA ASN A 402 -3.67 -8.54 3.93
C ASN A 402 -2.52 -8.91 4.89
N GLY A 403 -2.02 -7.94 5.68
CA GLY A 403 -0.89 -8.04 6.61
C GLY A 403 0.37 -7.26 6.17
N VAL A 404 1.47 -7.41 6.92
CA VAL A 404 2.78 -6.74 6.69
C VAL A 404 3.95 -7.73 6.81
N GLN A 405 3.68 -9.00 6.51
CA GLN A 405 4.47 -10.17 6.91
C GLN A 405 5.90 -10.11 6.40
N THR A 406 6.10 -9.70 5.14
CA THR A 406 7.43 -9.58 4.53
C THR A 406 8.21 -8.40 5.10
N TRP A 407 7.55 -7.26 5.31
CA TRP A 407 8.11 -6.06 5.91
C TRP A 407 8.66 -6.29 7.33
N ASP A 408 7.83 -6.76 8.25
CA ASP A 408 8.23 -6.99 9.64
C ASP A 408 9.31 -8.07 9.77
N THR A 409 9.21 -9.14 8.98
CA THR A 409 10.21 -10.22 8.97
C THR A 409 11.56 -9.73 8.46
N ALA A 410 11.57 -8.90 7.41
CA ALA A 410 12.80 -8.32 6.87
C ALA A 410 13.47 -7.39 7.88
N PHE A 411 12.73 -6.49 8.54
CA PHE A 411 13.33 -5.60 9.54
C PHE A 411 13.78 -6.32 10.80
N LEU A 412 13.07 -7.35 11.27
CA LEU A 412 13.52 -8.10 12.45
C LEU A 412 14.88 -8.76 12.20
N ILE A 413 15.10 -9.37 11.03
CA ILE A 413 16.41 -9.95 10.67
C ILE A 413 17.52 -8.89 10.79
N GLN A 414 17.28 -7.67 10.31
CA GLN A 414 18.24 -6.57 10.41
C GLN A 414 18.46 -6.07 11.84
N ALA A 415 17.42 -6.04 12.68
CA ALA A 415 17.55 -5.70 14.09
C ALA A 415 18.36 -6.76 14.87
N VAL A 416 18.19 -8.05 14.52
CA VAL A 416 18.98 -9.15 15.10
C VAL A 416 20.44 -9.12 14.63
N GLU A 417 20.70 -8.74 13.37
CA GLU A 417 22.06 -8.52 12.85
C GLU A 417 22.75 -7.30 13.47
N SER A 418 22.04 -6.22 13.78
CA SER A 418 22.65 -5.03 14.40
C SER A 418 23.20 -5.35 15.80
N CYS A 419 22.43 -6.10 16.60
CA CYS A 419 22.90 -6.71 17.84
C CYS A 419 24.00 -7.79 17.60
N GLY A 420 24.20 -8.23 16.37
CA GLY A 420 25.15 -9.25 15.90
C GLY A 420 24.85 -10.65 16.39
N TRP A 421 23.56 -10.97 16.49
CA TRP A 421 23.03 -12.24 16.98
C TRP A 421 22.72 -13.26 15.89
N SER A 422 22.83 -12.90 14.61
CA SER A 422 22.73 -13.84 13.49
C SER A 422 23.78 -14.97 13.55
N LYS A 423 24.91 -14.73 14.22
CA LYS A 423 25.98 -15.73 14.46
C LYS A 423 25.76 -16.54 15.75
N ASP A 424 24.77 -16.19 16.56
CA ASP A 424 24.44 -16.94 17.77
C ASP A 424 23.65 -18.20 17.44
N LYS A 425 24.08 -19.33 17.99
CA LYS A 425 23.40 -20.62 17.82
C LYS A 425 21.99 -20.61 18.37
N LYS A 426 21.68 -19.76 19.36
CA LYS A 426 20.36 -19.62 19.97
C LYS A 426 19.30 -19.21 18.93
N TRP A 427 19.59 -18.17 18.16
CA TRP A 427 18.63 -17.57 17.21
C TRP A 427 18.65 -18.21 15.82
N LYS A 428 19.60 -19.12 15.57
CA LYS A 428 19.78 -19.76 14.26
C LYS A 428 18.51 -20.45 13.73
N HIS A 429 17.72 -21.11 14.57
CA HIS A 429 16.48 -21.76 14.11
C HIS A 429 15.45 -20.72 13.65
N MET A 430 15.15 -19.74 14.51
CA MET A 430 14.24 -18.61 14.23
C MET A 430 14.62 -17.90 12.93
N LEU A 431 15.90 -17.55 12.74
CA LEU A 431 16.38 -16.88 11.53
C LEU A 431 16.39 -17.78 10.28
N THR A 432 16.58 -19.10 10.43
CA THR A 432 16.44 -20.04 9.30
C THR A 432 15.00 -20.09 8.84
N LYS A 433 14.04 -20.15 9.77
CA LYS A 433 12.60 -20.03 9.48
C LYS A 433 12.27 -18.70 8.79
N SER A 434 12.84 -17.58 9.24
CA SER A 434 12.64 -16.28 8.58
C SER A 434 13.22 -16.24 7.16
N LEU A 435 14.34 -16.92 6.89
CA LEU A 435 14.89 -17.04 5.53
C LEU A 435 14.05 -17.94 4.63
N GLU A 436 13.55 -19.06 5.15
CA GLU A 436 12.58 -19.93 4.44
C GLU A 436 11.34 -19.12 4.05
N PHE A 437 10.83 -18.28 4.95
CA PHE A 437 9.72 -17.37 4.64
C PHE A 437 10.08 -16.37 3.54
N LEU A 438 11.22 -15.67 3.62
CA LEU A 438 11.63 -14.72 2.57
C LEU A 438 11.85 -15.41 1.21
N GLU A 439 12.32 -16.65 1.18
CA GLU A 439 12.43 -17.43 -0.06
C GLU A 439 11.07 -17.70 -0.69
N ASP A 440 10.11 -18.15 0.12
CA ASP A 440 8.74 -18.46 -0.28
C ASP A 440 7.98 -17.22 -0.79
N GLN A 441 8.23 -16.06 -0.16
CA GLN A 441 7.56 -14.80 -0.49
C GLN A 441 8.18 -14.02 -1.67
N GLN A 442 9.33 -14.43 -2.21
CA GLN A 442 9.87 -13.73 -3.38
C GLN A 442 9.00 -14.02 -4.62
N ILE A 443 8.65 -12.97 -5.36
CA ILE A 443 7.84 -13.07 -6.57
C ILE A 443 8.71 -13.64 -7.70
N LEU A 444 8.34 -14.80 -8.27
CA LEU A 444 9.17 -15.51 -9.25
C LEU A 444 8.76 -15.26 -10.72
N GLU A 445 7.66 -14.54 -10.95
CA GLU A 445 7.00 -14.42 -12.24
C GLU A 445 6.35 -13.04 -12.44
N GLU A 446 6.29 -12.60 -13.69
CA GLU A 446 5.58 -11.36 -14.05
C GLU A 446 4.05 -11.53 -13.99
N THR A 447 3.34 -10.41 -14.09
CA THR A 447 1.87 -10.41 -14.23
C THR A 447 1.42 -10.79 -15.64
N ARG A 448 0.25 -11.42 -15.76
CA ARG A 448 -0.50 -11.53 -17.00
C ARG A 448 -0.66 -10.14 -17.63
N ASP A 449 -0.40 -10.05 -18.95
CA ASP A 449 -0.62 -8.85 -19.78
C ASP A 449 0.00 -7.57 -19.20
N GLN A 450 1.13 -7.70 -18.46
CA GLN A 450 1.77 -6.69 -17.58
C GLN A 450 1.58 -5.22 -18.01
N HIS A 451 2.03 -4.85 -19.21
CA HIS A 451 1.95 -3.47 -19.70
C HIS A 451 0.52 -2.97 -19.90
N ALA A 452 -0.38 -3.82 -20.41
CA ALA A 452 -1.79 -3.49 -20.62
C ALA A 452 -2.59 -3.47 -19.30
N CYS A 453 -2.12 -4.19 -18.29
CA CYS A 453 -2.60 -4.13 -16.90
C CYS A 453 -1.97 -2.96 -16.10
N TYR A 454 -1.07 -2.19 -16.72
CA TYR A 454 -0.33 -1.08 -16.11
C TYR A 454 0.50 -1.48 -14.87
N ARG A 455 1.00 -2.73 -14.81
CA ARG A 455 1.76 -3.25 -13.66
C ARG A 455 3.27 -3.03 -13.83
N GLN A 456 3.95 -2.61 -12.77
CA GLN A 456 5.42 -2.60 -12.72
C GLN A 456 5.97 -4.04 -12.79
N GLN A 457 7.18 -4.20 -13.34
CA GLN A 457 7.89 -5.49 -13.33
C GLN A 457 8.14 -5.97 -11.90
N ARG A 458 8.01 -7.29 -11.67
CA ARG A 458 7.95 -7.88 -10.33
C ARG A 458 8.76 -9.16 -10.13
N LYS A 459 9.31 -9.77 -11.18
CA LYS A 459 10.14 -10.97 -11.01
C LYS A 459 11.42 -10.63 -10.23
N GLY A 460 11.62 -11.30 -9.10
CA GLY A 460 12.69 -11.05 -8.14
C GLY A 460 12.30 -10.09 -7.01
N ALA A 461 11.15 -9.43 -7.08
CA ALA A 461 10.70 -8.48 -6.07
C ALA A 461 10.17 -9.18 -4.80
N TRP A 462 10.07 -8.39 -3.74
CA TRP A 462 9.25 -8.69 -2.57
C TRP A 462 8.13 -7.65 -2.44
N GLY A 463 6.94 -8.13 -2.08
CA GLY A 463 5.83 -7.27 -1.69
C GLY A 463 5.91 -6.86 -0.21
N PHE A 464 5.01 -5.97 0.20
CA PHE A 464 4.89 -5.51 1.58
C PHE A 464 4.31 -6.60 2.51
N SER A 465 3.25 -7.27 2.05
CA SER A 465 2.56 -8.32 2.78
C SER A 465 3.06 -9.72 2.38
N THR A 466 2.51 -10.27 1.29
CA THR A 466 2.74 -11.64 0.82
C THR A 466 2.95 -11.70 -0.69
N ARG A 467 3.57 -12.78 -1.18
CA ARG A 467 3.71 -13.08 -2.62
C ARG A 467 2.37 -13.12 -3.33
N LYS A 468 1.30 -13.55 -2.64
CA LYS A 468 -0.06 -13.63 -3.18
C LYS A 468 -0.58 -12.26 -3.62
N GLN A 469 -0.37 -11.23 -2.80
CA GLN A 469 -0.69 -9.83 -3.15
C GLN A 469 0.06 -9.40 -4.43
N GLY A 470 1.29 -9.88 -4.62
CA GLY A 470 1.96 -9.90 -5.93
C GLY A 470 2.35 -8.52 -6.48
N TYR A 471 2.48 -7.51 -5.63
CA TYR A 471 2.93 -6.17 -5.99
C TYR A 471 4.40 -5.97 -5.64
N THR A 472 5.18 -5.42 -6.58
CA THR A 472 6.51 -4.86 -6.32
C THR A 472 6.37 -3.67 -5.38
N VAL A 473 7.23 -3.60 -4.36
CA VAL A 473 7.50 -2.36 -3.63
C VAL A 473 9.01 -2.18 -3.50
N SER A 474 9.52 -0.98 -3.76
CA SER A 474 10.95 -0.68 -3.86
C SER A 474 11.68 -0.92 -2.54
N ASP A 475 11.14 -0.40 -1.44
CA ASP A 475 11.64 -0.62 -0.10
C ASP A 475 11.52 -2.09 0.33
N CYS A 476 10.36 -2.73 0.19
CA CYS A 476 10.15 -4.12 0.60
C CYS A 476 11.08 -5.08 -0.14
N THR A 477 11.30 -4.85 -1.44
CA THR A 477 12.30 -5.58 -2.25
C THR A 477 13.73 -5.35 -1.73
N SER A 478 14.03 -4.14 -1.31
CA SER A 478 15.34 -3.76 -0.77
C SER A 478 15.60 -4.36 0.62
N GLU A 479 14.63 -4.29 1.52
CA GLU A 479 14.71 -4.87 2.86
C GLU A 479 14.76 -6.40 2.81
N GLY A 480 13.95 -7.04 1.96
CA GLY A 480 14.01 -8.49 1.71
C GLY A 480 15.35 -8.95 1.13
N LEU A 481 15.91 -8.18 0.19
CA LEU A 481 17.24 -8.44 -0.36
C LEU A 481 18.36 -8.26 0.68
N LYS A 482 18.36 -7.16 1.45
CA LYS A 482 19.34 -6.94 2.55
C LYS A 482 19.30 -8.10 3.54
N SER A 483 18.12 -8.48 4.02
CA SER A 483 17.98 -9.58 4.98
C SER A 483 18.40 -10.95 4.40
N THR A 484 18.20 -11.16 3.10
CA THR A 484 18.71 -12.33 2.38
C THR A 484 20.25 -12.35 2.33
N LEU A 485 20.89 -11.22 2.00
CA LEU A 485 22.36 -11.09 1.96
C LEU A 485 22.97 -11.29 3.36
N ILE A 486 22.39 -10.64 4.38
CA ILE A 486 22.79 -10.78 5.79
C ILE A 486 22.82 -12.26 6.20
N LEU A 487 21.74 -13.01 5.96
CA LEU A 487 21.68 -14.40 6.41
C LEU A 487 22.58 -15.30 5.55
N GLN A 488 22.43 -15.28 4.22
CA GLN A 488 23.10 -16.24 3.35
C GLN A 488 24.60 -15.95 3.17
N LYS A 489 24.98 -14.68 2.95
CA LYS A 489 26.36 -14.31 2.56
C LYS A 489 27.21 -13.91 3.77
N ASP A 490 26.71 -13.04 4.67
CA ASP A 490 27.48 -12.61 5.85
C ASP A 490 27.50 -13.63 7.00
N ASN A 491 26.42 -14.39 7.14
CA ASN A 491 26.19 -15.27 8.29
C ASN A 491 26.12 -16.77 7.97
N LYS A 492 26.26 -17.16 6.70
CA LYS A 492 26.35 -18.57 6.25
C LYS A 492 25.15 -19.44 6.66
N PHE A 493 23.95 -18.86 6.55
CA PHE A 493 22.70 -19.63 6.53
C PHE A 493 22.59 -20.42 5.21
N PRO A 494 21.67 -21.41 5.10
CA PRO A 494 21.45 -22.15 3.86
C PRO A 494 21.17 -21.20 2.68
N GLU A 495 21.74 -21.49 1.51
CA GLU A 495 21.47 -20.71 0.29
C GLU A 495 20.18 -21.21 -0.37
N LEU A 496 19.05 -20.61 0.03
CA LEU A 496 17.71 -20.90 -0.49
C LEU A 496 17.37 -19.97 -1.68
N ILE A 497 17.77 -18.71 -1.60
CA ILE A 497 17.61 -17.71 -2.66
C ILE A 497 18.95 -17.59 -3.40
N ASN A 498 19.04 -18.21 -4.57
CA ASN A 498 20.27 -18.24 -5.37
C ASN A 498 20.66 -16.86 -5.95
N GLU A 499 21.90 -16.77 -6.43
CA GLU A 499 22.47 -15.56 -7.03
C GLU A 499 21.62 -14.93 -8.15
N ARG A 500 21.02 -15.73 -9.06
CA ARG A 500 20.18 -15.16 -10.13
C ARG A 500 18.93 -14.50 -9.56
N ARG A 501 18.30 -15.10 -8.53
CA ARG A 501 17.13 -14.52 -7.85
C ARG A 501 17.45 -13.24 -7.09
N MET A 502 18.66 -13.09 -6.54
CA MET A 502 19.11 -11.82 -5.97
C MET A 502 19.42 -10.78 -7.06
N LYS A 503 19.96 -11.20 -8.21
CA LYS A 503 20.16 -10.34 -9.38
C LYS A 503 18.85 -9.89 -10.03
N ASP A 504 17.82 -10.74 -10.08
CA ASP A 504 16.46 -10.38 -10.49
C ASP A 504 15.91 -9.23 -9.63
N ALA A 505 16.11 -9.27 -8.30
CA ALA A 505 15.71 -8.18 -7.39
C ALA A 505 16.40 -6.85 -7.73
N ILE A 506 17.72 -6.87 -7.98
CA ILE A 506 18.50 -5.70 -8.41
C ILE A 506 18.01 -5.18 -9.77
N ASP A 507 17.71 -6.08 -10.71
CA ASP A 507 17.20 -5.71 -12.02
C ASP A 507 15.82 -5.02 -11.94
N VAL A 508 14.97 -5.40 -10.98
CA VAL A 508 13.73 -4.68 -10.65
C VAL A 508 14.04 -3.30 -10.07
N LEU A 509 14.81 -3.22 -9.00
CA LEU A 509 15.11 -1.97 -8.29
C LEU A 509 15.70 -0.88 -9.19
N LEU A 510 16.60 -1.25 -10.11
CA LEU A 510 17.21 -0.32 -11.06
C LEU A 510 16.22 0.35 -12.03
N THR A 511 15.00 -0.19 -12.17
CA THR A 511 13.91 0.44 -12.97
C THR A 511 13.00 1.38 -12.18
N MET A 512 13.19 1.51 -10.87
CA MET A 512 12.30 2.25 -9.96
C MET A 512 12.78 3.68 -9.66
N GLN A 513 13.89 4.13 -10.25
CA GLN A 513 14.39 5.49 -10.06
C GLN A 513 13.65 6.52 -10.93
N ASN A 514 13.25 7.62 -10.31
CA ASN A 514 12.64 8.75 -10.99
C ASN A 514 13.69 9.75 -11.50
N ALA A 515 13.25 10.72 -12.30
CA ALA A 515 14.12 11.74 -12.91
C ALA A 515 14.81 12.66 -11.88
N SER A 516 14.26 12.76 -10.67
CA SER A 516 14.85 13.44 -9.50
C SER A 516 16.08 12.74 -8.92
N GLY A 517 16.26 11.44 -9.23
CA GLY A 517 17.15 10.53 -8.51
C GLY A 517 16.47 9.79 -7.35
N GLY A 518 15.29 10.21 -6.90
CA GLY A 518 14.52 9.53 -5.86
C GLY A 518 13.87 8.22 -6.35
N CYS A 519 13.30 7.50 -5.40
CA CYS A 519 12.46 6.32 -5.63
C CYS A 519 11.08 6.54 -4.99
N ALA A 520 10.06 6.07 -5.70
CA ALA A 520 8.70 5.91 -5.20
C ALA A 520 8.47 4.50 -4.63
N SER A 521 7.25 4.17 -4.18
CA SER A 521 6.97 2.88 -3.53
C SER A 521 6.72 1.74 -4.53
N TYR A 522 5.58 1.72 -5.24
CA TYR A 522 5.22 0.56 -6.09
C TYR A 522 5.71 0.69 -7.53
N GLU A 523 5.66 1.91 -8.08
CA GLU A 523 5.94 2.18 -9.49
C GLU A 523 6.70 3.51 -9.65
N PRO A 524 7.42 3.75 -10.75
CA PRO A 524 7.94 5.09 -11.06
C PRO A 524 6.84 6.14 -11.18
N THR A 525 7.19 7.41 -11.01
CA THR A 525 6.33 8.56 -11.26
C THR A 525 5.94 8.64 -12.74
N ARG A 526 4.72 8.20 -13.07
CA ARG A 526 4.18 8.15 -14.44
C ARG A 526 3.43 9.43 -14.86
N GLY A 527 3.17 10.35 -13.93
CA GLY A 527 2.38 11.56 -14.14
C GLY A 527 3.01 12.83 -13.56
N SER A 528 2.45 13.98 -13.89
CA SER A 528 2.88 15.28 -13.33
C SER A 528 2.20 15.54 -11.99
N ILE A 529 2.89 16.25 -11.07
CA ILE A 529 2.31 16.78 -9.83
C ILE A 529 1.02 17.60 -10.05
N LEU A 530 0.83 18.17 -11.25
CA LEU A 530 -0.40 18.88 -11.63
C LEU A 530 -1.65 17.98 -11.61
N LEU A 531 -1.49 16.65 -11.62
CA LEU A 531 -2.60 15.71 -11.43
C LEU A 531 -3.20 15.80 -10.02
N GLU A 532 -2.49 16.31 -9.02
CA GLU A 532 -3.04 16.53 -7.67
C GLU A 532 -4.20 17.55 -7.69
N HIS A 533 -4.27 18.45 -8.68
CA HIS A 533 -5.45 19.29 -8.89
C HIS A 533 -6.72 18.50 -9.25
N LEU A 534 -6.59 17.22 -9.62
CA LEU A 534 -7.68 16.26 -9.86
C LEU A 534 -7.96 15.35 -8.65
N ASN A 535 -7.27 15.53 -7.51
CA ASN A 535 -7.59 14.80 -6.28
C ASN A 535 -9.05 15.08 -5.87
N ALA A 536 -9.83 14.00 -5.90
CA ALA A 536 -11.27 13.98 -5.65
C ALA A 536 -11.65 13.22 -4.37
N ALA A 537 -10.68 12.86 -3.52
CA ALA A 537 -10.91 12.05 -2.32
C ALA A 537 -11.19 12.88 -1.05
N GLU A 538 -10.88 14.18 -1.08
CA GLU A 538 -11.09 15.20 -0.04
C GLU A 538 -10.38 14.98 1.30
N VAL A 539 -10.31 13.74 1.81
CA VAL A 539 -9.71 13.41 3.11
C VAL A 539 -8.21 13.13 3.04
N PHE A 540 -7.62 12.94 1.86
CA PHE A 540 -6.21 12.55 1.67
C PHE A 540 -5.44 13.56 0.80
N GLY A 541 -4.13 13.72 1.05
CA GLY A 541 -3.23 14.55 0.24
C GLY A 541 -2.10 13.75 -0.42
N ASN A 542 -1.61 14.25 -1.56
CA ASN A 542 -0.56 13.62 -2.37
C ASN A 542 -0.91 12.18 -2.75
N ILE A 543 -2.01 12.01 -3.50
CA ILE A 543 -2.54 10.69 -3.88
C ILE A 543 -2.57 10.44 -5.38
N MET A 544 -2.42 11.46 -6.23
CA MET A 544 -2.74 11.31 -7.64
C MET A 544 -1.62 10.68 -8.48
N ILE A 545 -0.38 10.63 -7.99
CA ILE A 545 0.78 10.01 -8.65
C ILE A 545 1.66 9.29 -7.62
N GLU A 546 2.57 8.45 -8.09
CA GLU A 546 3.75 8.06 -7.32
C GLU A 546 4.68 9.26 -7.11
N TYR A 547 5.12 9.47 -5.87
CA TYR A 547 6.03 10.55 -5.44
C TYR A 547 7.36 9.96 -4.97
N ASP A 548 8.42 10.77 -4.95
CA ASP A 548 9.69 10.36 -4.37
C ASP A 548 9.65 10.44 -2.83
N TYR A 549 10.23 9.43 -2.17
CA TYR A 549 10.24 9.31 -0.72
C TYR A 549 11.69 9.11 -0.21
N PRO A 550 12.15 9.88 0.80
CA PRO A 550 13.46 9.63 1.43
C PRO A 550 13.63 8.20 1.91
N GLU A 551 12.57 7.59 2.45
CA GLU A 551 12.58 6.25 3.05
C GLU A 551 12.76 5.17 1.99
N CYS A 552 11.91 5.18 0.94
CA CYS A 552 12.04 4.28 -0.21
C CYS A 552 13.40 4.46 -0.90
N THR A 553 13.87 5.70 -1.07
CA THR A 553 15.17 5.98 -1.71
C THR A 553 16.35 5.45 -0.89
N THR A 554 16.34 5.62 0.43
CA THR A 554 17.36 5.01 1.32
C THR A 554 17.33 3.50 1.25
N ALA A 555 16.15 2.87 1.33
CA ALA A 555 16.03 1.42 1.27
C ALA A 555 16.73 0.86 0.02
N VAL A 556 16.43 1.43 -1.16
CA VAL A 556 17.09 1.04 -2.41
C VAL A 556 18.60 1.31 -2.39
N VAL A 557 19.06 2.50 -1.98
CA VAL A 557 20.51 2.82 -1.94
C VAL A 557 21.29 1.89 -1.01
N THR A 558 20.75 1.56 0.16
CA THR A 558 21.39 0.67 1.14
C THR A 558 21.44 -0.77 0.64
N ALA A 559 20.38 -1.26 0.00
CA ALA A 559 20.37 -2.59 -0.63
C ALA A 559 21.35 -2.68 -1.82
N LEU A 560 21.38 -1.66 -2.69
CA LEU A 560 22.33 -1.57 -3.80
C LEU A 560 23.78 -1.55 -3.31
N HIS A 561 24.08 -0.75 -2.27
CA HIS A 561 25.41 -0.68 -1.66
C HIS A 561 25.84 -2.03 -1.06
N MET A 562 24.96 -2.68 -0.28
CA MET A 562 25.24 -3.98 0.31
C MET A 562 25.42 -5.07 -0.76
N PHE A 563 24.59 -5.06 -1.82
CA PHE A 563 24.71 -6.02 -2.91
C PHE A 563 26.05 -5.88 -3.67
N GLN A 564 26.50 -4.65 -3.95
CA GLN A 564 27.80 -4.41 -4.60
C GLN A 564 29.00 -4.93 -3.79
N HIS A 565 28.89 -5.02 -2.46
CA HIS A 565 29.96 -5.62 -1.64
C HIS A 565 30.20 -7.10 -1.97
N HIS A 566 29.15 -7.86 -2.27
CA HIS A 566 29.24 -9.27 -2.65
C HIS A 566 29.38 -9.50 -4.16
N TYR A 567 28.89 -8.57 -4.97
CA TYR A 567 28.79 -8.70 -6.42
C TYR A 567 29.31 -7.43 -7.15
N PRO A 568 30.59 -7.05 -6.98
CA PRO A 568 31.11 -5.75 -7.41
C PRO A 568 30.98 -5.50 -8.91
N GLU A 569 31.12 -6.54 -9.75
CA GLU A 569 31.06 -6.44 -11.20
C GLU A 569 29.63 -6.37 -11.78
N TYR A 570 28.59 -6.77 -11.01
CA TYR A 570 27.25 -6.88 -11.56
C TYR A 570 26.59 -5.51 -11.74
N ARG A 571 26.43 -5.08 -13.00
CA ARG A 571 25.83 -3.77 -13.37
C ARG A 571 26.50 -2.58 -12.66
N ALA A 572 27.80 -2.69 -12.37
CA ALA A 572 28.55 -1.80 -11.48
C ALA A 572 28.37 -0.31 -11.80
N ALA A 573 28.48 0.06 -13.08
CA ALA A 573 28.34 1.44 -13.55
C ALA A 573 26.91 1.98 -13.37
N GLU A 574 25.89 1.15 -13.62
CA GLU A 574 24.48 1.54 -13.46
C GLU A 574 24.13 1.73 -11.99
N ILE A 575 24.59 0.81 -11.12
CA ILE A 575 24.37 0.91 -9.67
C ILE A 575 25.10 2.13 -9.09
N SER A 576 26.33 2.42 -9.52
CA SER A 576 27.05 3.62 -9.09
C SER A 576 26.28 4.90 -9.48
N ALA A 577 25.90 5.02 -10.76
CA ALA A 577 25.14 6.17 -11.24
C ALA A 577 23.76 6.32 -10.56
N PHE A 578 23.10 5.19 -10.24
CA PHE A 578 21.87 5.19 -9.45
C PHE A 578 22.12 5.79 -8.06
N ARG A 579 23.11 5.25 -7.33
CA ARG A 579 23.43 5.67 -5.95
C ARG A 579 23.78 7.15 -5.89
N ASP A 580 24.58 7.66 -6.82
CA ASP A 580 24.98 9.08 -6.87
C ASP A 580 23.77 10.01 -7.00
N ARG A 581 22.81 9.67 -7.88
CA ARG A 581 21.56 10.44 -8.05
C ARG A 581 20.64 10.32 -6.84
N ALA A 582 20.53 9.14 -6.25
CA ALA A 582 19.68 8.89 -5.09
C ALA A 582 20.17 9.61 -3.82
N VAL A 583 21.47 9.61 -3.56
CA VAL A 583 22.06 10.43 -2.47
C VAL A 583 21.88 11.92 -2.76
N SER A 584 22.00 12.35 -4.03
CA SER A 584 21.72 13.73 -4.43
C SER A 584 20.26 14.14 -4.17
N TYR A 585 19.30 13.24 -4.39
CA TYR A 585 17.91 13.42 -3.97
C TYR A 585 17.77 13.55 -2.45
N ILE A 586 18.37 12.65 -1.65
CA ILE A 586 18.33 12.74 -0.17
C ILE A 586 18.87 14.09 0.32
N ARG A 587 19.97 14.59 -0.26
CA ARG A 587 20.53 15.91 0.05
C ARG A 587 19.56 17.06 -0.29
N ALA A 588 18.88 16.98 -1.43
CA ALA A 588 17.93 17.99 -1.88
C ALA A 588 16.58 17.97 -1.14
N ALA A 589 16.17 16.80 -0.65
CA ALA A 589 14.95 16.60 0.14
C ALA A 589 15.08 17.09 1.60
N GLN A 590 16.30 17.40 2.08
CA GLN A 590 16.48 17.94 3.42
C GLN A 590 15.93 19.36 3.52
N ARG A 591 15.13 19.61 4.55
CA ARG A 591 14.60 20.92 4.89
C ARG A 591 15.68 21.84 5.49
N PRO A 592 15.48 23.17 5.47
CA PRO A 592 16.44 24.13 6.05
C PRO A 592 16.72 23.93 7.54
N ASP A 593 15.76 23.39 8.29
CA ASP A 593 15.89 23.06 9.72
C ASP A 593 16.73 21.78 9.99
N GLY A 594 17.13 21.05 8.95
CA GLY A 594 17.88 19.80 9.06
C GLY A 594 17.04 18.52 8.96
N SER A 595 15.71 18.63 8.93
CA SER A 595 14.80 17.48 8.93
C SER A 595 14.46 16.94 7.53
N TRP A 596 13.83 15.77 7.49
CA TRP A 596 13.16 15.21 6.30
C TRP A 596 11.72 14.85 6.67
N TYR A 597 10.80 14.95 5.73
CA TYR A 597 9.39 14.65 5.97
C TYR A 597 9.10 13.14 5.76
N GLY A 598 8.51 12.48 6.77
CA GLY A 598 8.10 11.07 6.70
C GLY A 598 6.70 10.89 6.12
N SER A 599 6.60 9.98 5.14
CA SER A 599 5.38 9.72 4.38
C SER A 599 4.72 8.37 4.70
N TRP A 600 5.49 7.44 5.31
CA TRP A 600 5.04 6.09 5.68
C TRP A 600 5.09 5.80 7.19
N GLY A 601 5.79 6.64 7.96
CA GLY A 601 5.85 6.62 9.42
C GLY A 601 5.91 8.04 9.99
N ILE A 602 5.42 8.23 11.21
CA ILE A 602 5.18 9.55 11.84
C ILE A 602 6.41 10.05 12.60
N CYS A 603 7.12 11.11 12.19
CA CYS A 603 7.15 11.75 10.87
C CYS A 603 8.60 12.13 10.54
N PHE A 604 9.13 13.14 11.24
CA PHE A 604 10.49 13.64 11.06
C PHE A 604 11.53 12.70 11.68
N THR A 605 11.19 12.03 12.79
CA THR A 605 12.02 10.97 13.39
C THR A 605 12.18 9.76 12.46
N TYR A 606 11.09 9.33 11.83
CA TYR A 606 11.08 8.22 10.87
C TYR A 606 11.96 8.53 9.64
N ALA A 607 11.68 9.62 8.93
CA ALA A 607 12.45 9.97 7.73
C ALA A 607 13.92 10.32 8.03
N GLY A 608 14.22 10.92 9.18
CA GLY A 608 15.60 11.22 9.58
C GLY A 608 16.44 9.97 9.87
N MET A 609 15.82 8.88 10.37
CA MET A 609 16.49 7.58 10.49
C MET A 609 16.97 7.07 9.13
N PHE A 610 16.08 7.04 8.12
CA PHE A 610 16.44 6.62 6.77
C PHE A 610 17.43 7.59 6.10
N ALA A 611 17.23 8.90 6.20
CA ALA A 611 18.07 9.87 5.51
C ALA A 611 19.52 9.82 6.02
N LEU A 612 19.73 9.70 7.33
CA LEU A 612 21.08 9.57 7.90
C LEU A 612 21.76 8.24 7.56
N GLU A 613 21.01 7.14 7.42
CA GLU A 613 21.55 5.86 6.93
C GLU A 613 22.07 5.96 5.48
N SER A 614 21.34 6.63 4.58
CA SER A 614 21.79 6.86 3.19
C SER A 614 22.99 7.81 3.09
N LEU A 615 23.00 8.88 3.90
CA LEU A 615 24.14 9.81 3.95
C LEU A 615 25.41 9.11 4.45
N LYS A 616 25.32 8.22 5.45
CA LYS A 616 26.43 7.38 5.89
C LYS A 616 26.98 6.49 4.77
N CYS A 617 26.11 5.85 3.98
CA CYS A 617 26.51 5.08 2.79
C CYS A 617 27.18 5.92 1.67
N SER A 618 27.21 7.25 1.81
CA SER A 618 27.96 8.19 0.96
C SER A 618 29.20 8.80 1.64
N GLY A 619 29.53 8.35 2.86
CA GLY A 619 30.66 8.85 3.66
C GLY A 619 30.36 10.12 4.46
N GLU A 620 29.12 10.60 4.51
CA GLU A 620 28.73 11.77 5.30
C GLU A 620 28.39 11.39 6.75
N GLN A 621 29.06 12.01 7.71
CA GLN A 621 28.85 11.85 9.14
C GLN A 621 28.95 13.21 9.86
N TYR A 622 28.64 13.24 11.16
CA TYR A 622 28.62 14.46 11.98
C TYR A 622 29.92 15.26 11.94
N GLU A 623 31.07 14.59 11.83
CA GLU A 623 32.39 15.23 11.80
C GLU A 623 32.63 16.01 10.49
N ASN A 624 32.24 15.44 9.34
CA ASN A 624 32.57 16.00 8.02
C ASN A 624 31.40 16.74 7.33
N SER A 625 30.14 16.49 7.71
CA SER A 625 28.96 17.03 7.02
C SER A 625 28.14 18.00 7.87
N GLU A 626 27.97 19.23 7.36
CA GLU A 626 27.00 20.20 7.90
C GLU A 626 25.56 19.66 7.85
N ARG A 627 25.25 18.86 6.82
CA ARG A 627 23.93 18.23 6.62
C ARG A 627 23.53 17.39 7.82
N VAL A 628 24.46 16.55 8.25
CA VAL A 628 24.30 15.62 9.35
C VAL A 628 24.28 16.36 10.69
N ARG A 629 25.14 17.39 10.86
CA ARG A 629 25.12 18.24 12.07
C ARG A 629 23.77 18.93 12.28
N ARG A 630 23.15 19.48 11.22
CA ARG A 630 21.80 20.07 11.32
C ARG A 630 20.75 19.04 11.69
N ALA A 631 20.77 17.85 11.08
CA ALA A 631 19.83 16.78 11.39
C ALA A 631 19.94 16.31 12.86
N CYS A 632 21.16 16.14 13.36
CA CYS A 632 21.37 15.84 14.78
C CYS A 632 20.90 16.98 15.68
N GLN A 633 21.18 18.25 15.32
CA GLN A 633 20.73 19.41 16.10
C GLN A 633 19.20 19.51 16.16
N PHE A 634 18.52 19.31 15.02
CA PHE A 634 17.05 19.25 14.94
C PHE A 634 16.48 18.27 15.96
N PHE A 635 17.07 17.08 16.09
CA PHE A 635 16.63 16.13 17.11
C PHE A 635 17.00 16.55 18.54
N LEU A 636 18.18 17.10 18.78
CA LEU A 636 18.54 17.60 20.12
C LEU A 636 17.56 18.68 20.63
N ASP A 637 17.15 19.59 19.75
CA ASP A 637 16.19 20.67 20.03
C ASP A 637 14.77 20.14 20.36
N LYS A 638 14.51 18.85 20.13
CA LYS A 638 13.24 18.15 20.37
C LYS A 638 13.32 17.07 21.45
N GLN A 639 14.47 16.88 22.11
CA GLN A 639 14.58 15.86 23.16
C GLN A 639 13.78 16.28 24.41
N MET A 640 12.89 15.40 24.87
CA MET A 640 12.03 15.65 26.03
C MET A 640 12.79 15.51 27.36
N GLU A 641 12.18 15.98 28.47
CA GLU A 641 12.79 15.92 29.81
C GLU A 641 13.08 14.48 30.28
N ASP A 642 12.25 13.50 29.90
CA ASP A 642 12.46 12.09 30.23
C ASP A 642 13.56 11.40 29.40
N GLY A 643 14.05 12.09 28.35
CA GLY A 643 15.10 11.64 27.46
C GLY A 643 14.61 11.08 26.11
N GLY A 644 13.30 10.96 25.88
CA GLY A 644 12.75 10.46 24.63
C GLY A 644 12.42 11.54 23.60
N TRP A 645 11.78 11.11 22.52
CA TRP A 645 11.15 11.93 21.49
C TRP A 645 9.71 11.49 21.26
N GLY A 646 8.85 12.42 20.87
CA GLY A 646 7.43 12.17 20.62
C GLY A 646 6.85 13.15 19.59
N GLU A 647 6.33 12.63 18.49
CA GLU A 647 5.58 13.36 17.47
C GLU A 647 4.13 12.90 17.48
N THR A 648 3.17 13.84 17.44
CA THR A 648 1.76 13.46 17.16
C THR A 648 1.58 13.20 15.67
N TYR A 649 0.46 12.56 15.31
CA TYR A 649 0.06 12.39 13.92
C TYR A 649 -0.17 13.72 13.17
N LYS A 650 -0.45 14.84 13.87
CA LYS A 650 -0.58 16.17 13.25
C LYS A 650 0.71 16.62 12.56
N SER A 651 1.86 16.05 12.94
CA SER A 651 3.13 16.27 12.25
C SER A 651 3.08 15.92 10.76
N CYS A 652 2.24 14.94 10.40
CA CYS A 652 2.01 14.51 9.02
C CYS A 652 1.01 15.42 8.29
N GLU A 653 -0.12 15.72 8.95
CA GLU A 653 -1.20 16.56 8.42
C GLU A 653 -0.71 17.98 8.10
N ASP A 654 -0.08 18.64 9.06
CA ASP A 654 0.41 20.02 8.95
C ASP A 654 1.80 20.10 8.30
N GLY A 655 2.52 18.97 8.26
CA GLY A 655 3.85 18.89 7.66
C GLY A 655 4.93 19.67 8.42
N VAL A 656 4.76 19.87 9.72
CA VAL A 656 5.70 20.52 10.66
C VAL A 656 5.73 19.71 11.96
N TRP A 657 6.81 19.76 12.76
CA TRP A 657 6.88 18.98 14.01
C TRP A 657 5.80 19.41 15.01
N ASP A 658 4.85 18.53 15.33
CA ASP A 658 3.92 18.68 16.45
C ASP A 658 4.30 17.75 17.61
N GLN A 659 4.49 18.33 18.78
CA GLN A 659 5.12 17.66 19.92
C GLN A 659 4.11 16.82 20.70
N HIS A 660 4.30 15.50 20.74
CA HIS A 660 3.45 14.63 21.56
C HIS A 660 3.67 14.90 23.06
N ALA A 661 2.60 14.78 23.85
CA ALA A 661 2.59 15.08 25.29
C ALA A 661 3.53 14.17 26.10
N GLU A 662 3.70 12.93 25.63
CA GLU A 662 4.66 11.95 26.15
C GLU A 662 5.61 11.49 25.03
N SER A 663 6.86 11.16 25.32
CA SER A 663 7.73 10.55 24.31
C SER A 663 7.26 9.14 23.95
N GLN A 664 7.51 8.72 22.71
CA GLN A 664 7.16 7.39 22.21
C GLN A 664 8.41 6.50 22.10
N VAL A 665 8.33 5.24 22.53
CA VAL A 665 9.44 4.27 22.51
C VAL A 665 9.94 4.03 21.09
N VAL A 666 9.04 3.92 20.11
CA VAL A 666 9.39 3.68 18.70
C VAL A 666 10.10 4.88 18.08
N GLN A 667 9.55 6.09 18.21
CA GLN A 667 10.18 7.32 17.69
C GLN A 667 11.50 7.63 18.42
N THR A 668 11.58 7.34 19.73
CA THR A 668 12.84 7.41 20.49
C THR A 668 13.89 6.45 19.93
N ALA A 669 13.49 5.22 19.58
CA ALA A 669 14.38 4.26 18.94
C ALA A 669 14.84 4.72 17.55
N TRP A 670 13.95 5.29 16.73
CA TRP A 670 14.30 5.88 15.43
C TRP A 670 15.34 6.99 15.56
N VAL A 671 15.20 7.91 16.52
CA VAL A 671 16.20 8.98 16.74
C VAL A 671 17.53 8.43 17.24
N ILE A 672 17.54 7.41 18.11
CA ILE A 672 18.79 6.75 18.52
C ILE A 672 19.50 6.16 17.30
N ILE A 673 18.78 5.43 16.43
CA ILE A 673 19.35 4.86 15.19
C ILE A 673 19.84 5.98 14.27
N ALA A 674 19.05 7.03 14.05
CA ALA A 674 19.41 8.18 13.23
C ALA A 674 20.72 8.84 13.70
N MET A 675 20.86 9.10 15.00
CA MET A 675 22.08 9.68 15.58
C MET A 675 23.28 8.73 15.53
N ILE A 676 23.08 7.41 15.66
CA ILE A 676 24.16 6.40 15.50
C ILE A 676 24.65 6.36 14.04
N GLU A 677 23.74 6.30 13.07
CA GLU A 677 24.13 6.27 11.66
C GLU A 677 24.74 7.62 11.22
N GLY A 678 24.26 8.74 11.77
CA GLY A 678 24.88 10.05 11.60
C GLY A 678 26.24 10.23 12.30
N GLY A 679 26.72 9.28 13.10
CA GLY A 679 28.01 9.40 13.80
C GLY A 679 28.03 10.48 14.89
N PHE A 680 26.91 10.68 15.59
CA PHE A 680 26.78 11.72 16.61
C PHE A 680 27.71 11.51 17.82
N PRO A 681 28.59 12.47 18.19
CA PRO A 681 29.68 12.22 19.13
C PRO A 681 29.29 12.30 20.62
N HIS A 682 28.14 12.90 20.96
CA HIS A 682 27.78 13.13 22.36
C HIS A 682 26.95 11.98 22.95
N LYS A 683 27.52 11.25 23.91
CA LYS A 683 26.87 10.08 24.51
C LYS A 683 25.67 10.41 25.41
N GLU A 684 25.63 11.56 26.07
CA GLU A 684 24.62 11.86 27.11
C GLU A 684 23.16 11.85 26.60
N PRO A 685 22.79 12.53 25.50
CA PRO A 685 21.42 12.49 24.96
C PRO A 685 20.95 11.06 24.68
N LEU A 686 21.82 10.26 24.06
CA LEU A 686 21.54 8.86 23.72
C LEU A 686 21.48 7.96 24.95
N GLU A 687 22.32 8.20 25.97
CA GLU A 687 22.21 7.48 27.23
C GLU A 687 20.90 7.78 27.98
N ARG A 688 20.36 9.00 27.90
CA ARG A 688 19.04 9.34 28.47
C ARG A 688 17.93 8.57 27.74
N ALA A 689 17.94 8.60 26.41
CA ALA A 689 16.98 7.89 25.56
C ALA A 689 17.01 6.35 25.77
N VAL A 690 18.20 5.76 25.85
CA VAL A 690 18.38 4.33 26.12
C VAL A 690 17.88 3.96 27.54
N LYS A 691 18.14 4.81 28.55
CA LYS A 691 17.60 4.61 29.91
C LYS A 691 16.06 4.64 29.92
N LEU A 692 15.44 5.49 29.10
CA LEU A 692 13.99 5.53 28.94
C LEU A 692 13.43 4.24 28.33
N ILE A 693 13.97 3.77 27.20
CA ILE A 693 13.53 2.52 26.56
C ILE A 693 13.66 1.34 27.53
N MET A 694 14.80 1.22 28.21
CA MET A 694 15.02 0.17 29.23
C MET A 694 14.03 0.27 30.41
N LYS A 695 13.68 1.48 30.85
CA LYS A 695 12.72 1.72 31.94
C LYS A 695 11.28 1.33 31.57
N ARG A 696 10.91 1.45 30.30
CA ARG A 696 9.55 1.13 29.80
C ARG A 696 9.35 -0.37 29.49
N GLN A 697 10.42 -1.17 29.40
CA GLN A 697 10.35 -2.62 29.19
C GLN A 697 9.65 -3.32 30.37
N LYS A 698 8.78 -4.29 30.06
CA LYS A 698 8.06 -5.10 31.05
C LYS A 698 8.88 -6.31 31.50
N LYS A 699 8.38 -6.98 32.55
CA LYS A 699 9.05 -8.12 33.21
C LYS A 699 9.20 -9.35 32.31
N ASN A 700 8.31 -9.55 31.35
CA ASN A 700 8.37 -10.61 30.32
C ASN A 700 9.28 -10.25 29.13
N GLY A 701 9.78 -9.01 29.05
CA GLY A 701 10.62 -8.51 27.96
C GLY A 701 9.91 -7.60 26.96
N GLU A 702 8.58 -7.49 26.99
CA GLU A 702 7.84 -6.71 26.01
C GLU A 702 7.91 -5.18 26.23
N TRP A 703 7.62 -4.43 25.17
CA TRP A 703 7.17 -3.03 25.27
C TRP A 703 5.68 -2.97 24.92
N LEU A 704 4.93 -2.11 25.61
CA LEU A 704 3.51 -1.92 25.32
C LEU A 704 3.31 -1.05 24.09
N GLN A 705 2.11 -1.14 23.52
CA GLN A 705 1.66 -0.19 22.51
C GLN A 705 1.55 1.21 23.14
N GLU A 706 2.03 2.22 22.42
CA GLU A 706 1.87 3.63 22.77
C GLU A 706 1.08 4.30 21.62
N ALA A 707 1.36 5.54 21.22
CA ALA A 707 0.70 6.18 20.08
C ALA A 707 1.00 5.45 18.76
N ILE A 708 0.13 5.65 17.77
CA ILE A 708 0.22 5.06 16.43
C ILE A 708 1.50 5.50 15.69
N GLU A 709 2.14 4.58 14.96
CA GLU A 709 3.47 4.83 14.37
C GLU A 709 3.46 5.12 12.87
N GLY A 710 2.48 4.57 12.14
CA GLY A 710 2.39 4.62 10.69
C GLY A 710 1.44 5.68 10.17
N VAL A 711 1.69 6.13 8.94
CA VAL A 711 0.83 7.08 8.21
C VAL A 711 0.81 6.73 6.73
N PHE A 712 -0.25 7.08 6.02
CA PHE A 712 -0.27 7.19 4.58
C PHE A 712 -1.05 8.44 4.13
N ASN A 713 -0.64 9.01 2.99
CA ASN A 713 -1.29 10.14 2.33
C ASN A 713 -1.62 11.34 3.25
N LYS A 714 -0.67 11.67 4.13
CA LYS A 714 -0.68 12.74 5.15
C LYS A 714 -1.59 12.53 6.36
N SER A 715 -2.84 12.14 6.13
CA SER A 715 -3.96 12.35 7.06
C SER A 715 -4.57 11.07 7.59
N CYS A 716 -4.08 9.89 7.21
CA CYS A 716 -4.61 8.63 7.71
C CYS A 716 -3.53 7.79 8.36
N MET A 717 -3.74 7.45 9.63
CA MET A 717 -2.78 6.75 10.45
C MET A 717 -3.05 5.24 10.44
N ILE A 718 -1.98 4.46 10.58
CA ILE A 718 -2.02 3.00 10.56
C ILE A 718 -1.03 2.41 11.56
N SER A 719 -1.43 1.38 12.29
CA SER A 719 -0.64 0.80 13.37
C SER A 719 0.49 -0.07 12.82
N TYR A 720 1.66 -0.03 13.44
CA TYR A 720 2.70 -1.05 13.24
C TYR A 720 3.15 -1.64 14.59
N PRO A 721 2.32 -2.43 15.29
CA PRO A 721 2.58 -2.84 16.67
C PRO A 721 3.84 -3.68 16.89
N ASN A 722 4.44 -4.23 15.82
CA ASN A 722 5.72 -4.93 15.89
C ASN A 722 6.94 -3.97 15.97
N TYR A 723 6.77 -2.69 15.61
CA TYR A 723 7.81 -1.67 15.69
C TYR A 723 8.34 -1.46 17.11
N LYS A 724 7.48 -1.61 18.14
CA LYS A 724 7.88 -1.56 19.57
C LYS A 724 8.79 -2.71 20.01
N PHE A 725 8.97 -3.74 19.19
CA PHE A 725 10.02 -4.75 19.37
C PHE A 725 11.20 -4.46 18.44
N ILE A 726 10.93 -4.38 17.13
CA ILE A 726 11.94 -4.27 16.07
C ILE A 726 12.89 -3.09 16.29
N PHE A 727 12.36 -1.87 16.46
CA PHE A 727 13.20 -0.68 16.54
C PHE A 727 13.89 -0.52 17.90
N PRO A 728 13.25 -0.77 19.06
CA PRO A 728 13.96 -0.82 20.34
C PRO A 728 15.08 -1.86 20.36
N ILE A 729 14.89 -3.06 19.79
CA ILE A 729 15.97 -4.05 19.65
C ILE A 729 17.13 -3.48 18.81
N LYS A 730 16.85 -2.89 17.64
CA LYS A 730 17.88 -2.27 16.78
C LYS A 730 18.61 -1.13 17.50
N ALA A 731 17.88 -0.19 18.10
CA ALA A 731 18.42 1.00 18.77
C ALA A 731 19.28 0.68 20.02
N LEU A 732 18.95 -0.38 20.74
CA LEU A 732 19.69 -0.80 21.94
C LEU A 732 21.07 -1.41 21.62
N GLU A 733 21.44 -1.55 20.33
CA GLU A 733 22.83 -1.85 19.92
C GLU A 733 23.84 -0.76 20.33
N PHE A 734 23.36 0.44 20.73
CA PHE A 734 24.12 1.67 21.03
C PHE A 734 25.48 1.49 21.77
N LYS A 735 25.66 0.46 22.60
CA LYS A 735 26.94 0.19 23.32
C LYS A 735 27.88 -0.83 22.64
N ARG A 736 27.52 -1.38 21.49
CA ARG A 736 28.40 -2.26 20.67
C ARG A 736 29.41 -1.47 19.82
N THR A 737 29.10 -0.20 19.54
CA THR A 737 29.89 0.76 18.74
C THR A 737 31.28 1.08 19.28
N GLU A 738 31.63 0.64 20.50
CA GLU A 738 33.01 0.72 21.04
C GLU A 738 33.96 -0.36 20.45
N LYS A 739 33.49 -1.17 19.49
CA LYS A 739 34.33 -1.93 18.57
C LYS A 739 33.96 -1.58 17.13
N PRO A 740 34.93 -1.44 16.21
CA PRO A 740 34.63 -1.22 14.80
C PRO A 740 33.75 -2.36 14.25
N TYR A 741 32.76 -1.99 13.44
CA TYR A 741 31.96 -2.95 12.68
C TYR A 741 32.86 -3.75 11.72
N PRO A 742 32.41 -4.91 11.22
CA PRO A 742 32.99 -5.47 10.01
C PRO A 742 32.90 -4.43 8.87
N ASN A 743 34.02 -4.11 8.22
CA ASN A 743 34.22 -2.94 7.36
C ASN A 743 33.48 -2.98 6.00
N TRP A 744 32.18 -3.26 5.97
CA TRP A 744 31.34 -3.07 4.77
C TRP A 744 30.56 -1.75 4.79
N ARG A 745 30.45 -1.10 5.96
CA ARG A 745 29.70 0.17 6.14
C ARG A 745 30.54 1.44 5.96
N ASP A 746 31.86 1.33 5.99
CA ASP A 746 32.76 2.45 5.70
C ASP A 746 33.13 2.42 4.22
N GLY A 747 32.93 3.54 3.52
CA GLY A 747 33.18 3.65 2.09
C GLY A 747 34.67 3.51 1.77
N HIS A 748 35.08 2.33 1.29
CA HIS A 748 36.39 2.16 0.67
C HIS A 748 36.49 3.00 -0.61
N ASP A 749 37.66 3.60 -0.80
CA ASP A 749 37.91 4.69 -1.76
C ASP A 749 37.37 4.40 -3.17
N LEU A 750 36.48 5.28 -3.64
CA LEU A 750 36.31 5.48 -5.08
C LEU A 750 37.68 5.87 -5.66
N PRO A 751 38.14 5.25 -6.76
CA PRO A 751 39.46 5.54 -7.31
C PRO A 751 39.52 7.01 -7.72
N THR A 752 40.28 7.80 -6.97
CA THR A 752 40.56 9.18 -7.31
C THR A 752 41.24 9.21 -8.66
N LYS A 753 40.69 10.01 -9.60
CA LYS A 753 41.27 10.19 -10.93
C LYS A 753 42.71 10.68 -10.78
N GLN A 754 43.69 9.81 -11.03
CA GLN A 754 45.07 10.23 -11.19
C GLN A 754 45.14 11.21 -12.35
N SER A 755 45.49 12.46 -12.06
CA SER A 755 45.80 13.46 -13.07
C SER A 755 47.09 13.05 -13.76
N THR A 756 46.98 12.63 -15.02
CA THR A 756 48.14 12.37 -15.88
C THR A 756 48.86 13.68 -16.21
N ASN A 757 49.88 14.02 -15.42
CA ASN A 757 50.94 14.93 -15.87
C ASN A 757 52.19 14.09 -16.15
N HIS A 758 52.50 13.93 -17.44
CA HIS A 758 53.84 13.56 -17.87
C HIS A 758 54.78 14.72 -17.56
N ASP A 759 55.92 14.43 -16.92
CA ASP A 759 57.18 15.08 -17.28
C ASP A 759 58.38 14.19 -16.92
N ASN A 760 59.53 14.50 -17.51
CA ASN A 760 60.60 13.52 -17.78
C ASN A 760 61.76 13.48 -16.75
N ALA A 761 62.59 12.44 -16.92
CA ALA A 761 64.02 12.35 -16.60
C ALA A 761 64.44 11.86 -15.19
N PRO A 762 65.64 11.23 -15.04
CA PRO A 762 65.75 10.02 -14.21
C PRO A 762 66.95 9.95 -13.22
N ALA A 763 67.04 8.79 -12.55
CA ALA A 763 68.25 8.12 -12.00
C ALA A 763 68.62 8.32 -10.50
N GLU A 764 69.56 7.43 -10.07
CA GLU A 764 70.15 7.21 -8.73
C GLU A 764 69.21 6.50 -7.71
N GLU A 765 69.37 5.23 -7.30
CA GLU A 765 70.52 4.37 -6.91
C GLU A 765 70.91 4.44 -5.41
N LYS A 766 70.53 3.38 -4.67
CA LYS A 766 71.14 2.73 -3.46
C LYS A 766 70.02 2.02 -2.66
N ALA A 767 69.98 0.72 -2.39
CA ALA A 767 70.98 -0.32 -1.99
C ALA A 767 71.16 -0.45 -0.45
N ALA A 768 71.43 -1.70 0.00
CA ALA A 768 71.38 -2.25 1.37
C ALA A 768 69.94 -2.51 1.88
N ASP A 769 69.52 -3.75 2.20
CA ASP A 769 70.04 -4.74 3.20
C ASP A 769 69.78 -4.27 4.65
N ASP A 770 69.41 -5.12 5.63
CA ASP A 770 69.63 -6.56 5.71
C ASP A 770 68.58 -7.33 6.60
N THR A 771 68.60 -8.66 6.48
CA THR A 771 68.05 -9.75 7.32
C THR A 771 67.36 -9.51 8.68
N GLY A 772 66.39 -10.40 8.99
CA GLY A 772 66.68 -11.44 9.99
C GLY A 772 65.67 -11.74 11.11
N ASP A 773 65.09 -12.96 11.08
CA ASP A 773 64.76 -13.87 12.19
C ASP A 773 64.00 -13.37 13.46
N GLN A 774 62.79 -13.83 13.78
CA GLN A 774 62.30 -15.19 14.16
C GLN A 774 62.21 -15.47 15.68
N VAL A 775 60.98 -15.79 16.11
CA VAL A 775 60.59 -16.73 17.20
C VAL A 775 60.96 -16.40 18.67
N GLY A 776 59.95 -16.39 19.57
CA GLY A 776 60.16 -16.27 21.03
C GLY A 776 58.89 -16.43 21.89
N ASN A 777 58.56 -17.67 22.24
CA ASN A 777 57.31 -18.13 22.86
C ASN A 777 57.12 -17.82 24.38
N ALA A 778 55.87 -17.94 24.85
CA ALA A 778 55.41 -18.35 26.20
C ALA A 778 55.55 -17.43 27.45
N GLY A 779 54.38 -17.08 28.02
CA GLY A 779 54.22 -16.28 29.25
C GLY A 779 54.16 -17.01 30.61
N ARG A 780 53.75 -16.29 31.67
CA ARG A 780 53.17 -16.85 32.92
C ARG A 780 52.53 -15.81 33.88
N THR A 781 51.23 -16.00 34.13
CA THR A 781 50.47 -15.90 35.42
C THR A 781 50.92 -15.06 36.65
N ARG A 782 49.93 -14.30 37.16
CA ARG A 782 49.49 -14.16 38.59
C ARG A 782 50.27 -13.28 39.62
N SER A 783 49.62 -12.16 39.99
CA SER A 783 48.87 -11.95 41.27
C SER A 783 49.26 -10.83 42.28
N LYS A 784 48.21 -10.10 42.69
CA LYS A 784 47.87 -9.58 44.04
C LYS A 784 48.74 -8.52 44.79
N CYS A 785 48.14 -7.33 44.88
CA CYS A 785 47.74 -6.61 46.12
C CYS A 785 48.76 -5.68 46.84
N GLY A 786 48.34 -4.44 47.10
CA GLY A 786 48.98 -3.48 48.02
C GLY A 786 48.14 -2.20 48.22
N ARG A 787 47.88 -1.79 49.48
CA ARG A 787 47.07 -0.62 49.88
C ARG A 787 47.92 0.47 50.56
N SER A 788 47.61 1.76 50.34
CA SER A 788 47.55 2.83 51.37
C SER A 788 47.06 4.16 50.74
N ARG A 789 45.99 4.81 51.26
CA ARG A 789 45.95 5.96 52.21
C ARG A 789 46.81 7.17 51.77
N GLY A 790 46.32 8.43 51.68
CA GLY A 790 44.97 8.99 51.85
C GLY A 790 44.98 10.50 52.23
N LYS A 791 43.79 11.07 52.52
CA LYS A 791 43.47 12.40 53.16
C LYS A 791 43.01 13.59 52.28
N ASN A 792 41.69 13.83 52.38
CA ASN A 792 40.95 15.11 52.48
C ASN A 792 41.74 16.44 52.65
N ARG A 793 41.21 17.51 52.02
CA ARG A 793 40.45 18.58 52.72
C ARG A 793 39.70 19.53 51.77
N ASN A 794 38.43 19.79 52.10
CA ASN A 794 37.64 21.00 51.77
C ASN A 794 37.57 21.82 53.09
N PRO A 795 37.10 23.11 53.19
CA PRO A 795 35.73 23.50 52.79
C PRO A 795 35.43 25.02 52.48
N GLN A 796 34.14 25.31 52.23
CA GLN A 796 33.37 26.58 52.44
C GLN A 796 33.52 27.74 51.41
N LYS A 797 32.41 28.15 50.74
CA LYS A 797 31.42 29.25 51.04
C LYS A 797 32.02 30.67 50.81
N THR A 798 31.39 31.67 50.18
CA THR A 798 29.95 32.07 50.12
C THR A 798 29.65 33.06 48.95
N ALA A 799 28.44 32.96 48.36
CA ALA A 799 27.44 34.01 48.03
C ALA A 799 27.76 35.38 47.36
N LEU A 800 27.12 35.58 46.18
CA LEU A 800 26.24 36.68 45.72
C LEU A 800 26.70 38.16 45.49
N ALA A 801 26.38 38.62 44.27
CA ALA A 801 25.68 39.88 43.87
C ALA A 801 26.44 41.09 43.26
N GLY A 802 25.95 41.52 42.08
CA GLY A 802 26.04 42.86 41.45
C GLY A 802 27.40 43.30 40.86
N GLN A 803 27.48 44.17 39.84
CA GLN A 803 26.59 44.62 38.74
C GLN A 803 27.40 45.63 37.88
N ASP A 804 27.16 45.63 36.56
CA ASP A 804 27.28 46.76 35.59
C ASP A 804 28.63 47.39 35.13
N GLN A 805 28.54 48.05 33.95
CA GLN A 805 29.52 48.82 33.16
C GLN A 805 30.54 47.97 32.35
N VAL A 806 30.56 47.82 31.01
CA VAL A 806 30.10 48.57 29.79
C VAL A 806 31.12 49.60 29.24
N GLN A 807 31.33 49.56 27.89
CA GLN A 807 32.07 50.49 27.00
C GLN A 807 33.63 50.49 27.10
N GLU A 808 34.45 50.71 26.05
CA GLU A 808 34.17 51.06 24.62
C GLU A 808 35.37 50.84 23.65
N THR A 809 35.09 50.77 22.33
CA THR A 809 36.02 51.00 21.16
C THR A 809 37.26 50.06 21.00
N ALA A 810 37.92 49.83 19.85
CA ALA A 810 37.90 50.39 18.47
C ALA A 810 38.47 49.29 17.49
N GLU A 811 38.56 49.37 16.14
CA GLU A 811 38.09 50.36 15.14
C GLU A 811 37.84 49.71 13.72
N LEU A 812 38.56 50.13 12.66
CA LEU A 812 38.45 49.88 11.20
C LEU A 812 39.89 49.74 10.59
N PRO A 813 40.18 49.56 9.26
CA PRO A 813 39.40 49.94 8.06
C PRO A 813 39.43 48.99 6.83
N ALA A 814 38.89 49.49 5.70
CA ALA A 814 38.57 48.80 4.44
C ALA A 814 39.57 48.99 3.28
N THR A 815 39.37 48.28 2.15
CA THR A 815 39.72 48.74 0.77
C THR A 815 38.93 47.99 -0.33
N THR A 816 38.82 48.59 -1.52
CA THR A 816 38.00 48.18 -2.70
C THR A 816 38.88 48.00 -3.99
N PRO A 817 38.42 48.14 -5.26
CA PRO A 817 37.83 47.09 -6.13
C PRO A 817 38.46 47.00 -7.57
N ALA A 818 37.70 46.44 -8.55
CA ALA A 818 37.88 46.44 -10.05
C ALA A 818 38.66 45.23 -10.67
N ASP A 819 38.52 44.85 -11.96
CA ASP A 819 37.77 45.41 -13.11
C ASP A 819 37.46 44.36 -14.24
N ARG A 820 36.43 44.64 -15.08
CA ARG A 820 36.16 44.21 -16.50
C ARG A 820 36.15 42.73 -16.99
N GLY A 821 35.01 42.33 -17.57
CA GLY A 821 34.83 41.23 -18.55
C GLY A 821 33.70 41.57 -19.56
N ALA A 822 33.67 41.01 -20.78
CA ALA A 822 32.82 41.52 -21.88
C ALA A 822 32.55 40.58 -23.10
N VAL A 823 31.34 40.69 -23.71
CA VAL A 823 30.99 40.43 -25.16
C VAL A 823 31.01 38.95 -25.64
N ALA A 824 30.20 38.38 -26.56
CA ALA A 824 29.16 38.85 -27.51
C ALA A 824 28.04 37.77 -27.76
N ILE A 825 26.98 38.12 -28.51
CA ILE A 825 25.89 37.23 -28.98
C ILE A 825 25.74 37.34 -30.52
N HIS A 826 25.52 36.21 -31.22
CA HIS A 826 24.75 36.09 -32.50
C HIS A 826 24.33 34.60 -32.70
N PHE A 827 23.04 34.22 -32.84
CA PHE A 827 22.14 34.27 -34.02
C PHE A 827 22.54 33.26 -35.14
N TRP A 828 21.73 32.33 -35.69
CA TRP A 828 20.29 32.22 -36.08
C TRP A 828 19.70 30.81 -35.74
N ALA A 829 18.41 30.61 -35.40
CA ALA A 829 17.17 30.59 -36.23
C ALA A 829 17.10 29.39 -37.22
N THR A 830 15.97 28.72 -37.49
CA THR A 830 14.52 28.93 -37.20
C THR A 830 13.93 27.60 -36.63
N ALA A 831 12.62 27.29 -36.44
CA ALA A 831 11.33 27.90 -36.83
C ALA A 831 10.19 27.49 -35.86
N THR A 832 8.93 27.77 -36.21
CA THR A 832 7.68 27.29 -35.56
C THR A 832 6.52 27.39 -36.57
N PRO A 833 5.33 26.84 -36.27
CA PRO A 833 4.12 27.71 -36.19
C PRO A 833 3.31 27.43 -34.91
N ALA A 834 3.08 28.43 -34.04
CA ALA A 834 2.03 29.46 -34.14
C ALA A 834 0.63 28.94 -33.70
N THR A 835 0.28 29.02 -32.41
CA THR A 835 -0.35 30.16 -31.66
C THR A 835 -1.86 30.35 -31.84
N LEU A 836 -2.59 30.29 -30.71
CA LEU A 836 -3.85 31.01 -30.47
C LEU A 836 -4.07 31.15 -28.95
N PHE A 837 -4.70 32.25 -28.55
CA PHE A 837 -4.94 32.73 -27.17
C PHE A 837 -3.71 33.24 -26.41
N GLY A 838 -3.71 34.56 -26.17
CA GLY A 838 -2.82 35.22 -25.21
C GLY A 838 -3.64 36.08 -24.25
N PHE A 839 -3.20 36.13 -23.00
CA PHE A 839 -3.48 37.18 -22.01
C PHE A 839 -2.18 37.42 -21.21
N PRO A 840 -1.94 38.64 -20.70
CA PRO A 840 -0.59 39.07 -20.31
C PRO A 840 -0.15 38.56 -18.94
N SER A 841 1.13 38.23 -18.83
CA SER A 841 1.85 38.03 -17.57
C SER A 841 2.22 39.38 -16.95
N ASN A 842 1.82 39.61 -15.70
CA ASN A 842 2.47 40.59 -14.82
C ASN A 842 3.12 39.82 -13.67
N THR A 843 4.44 39.99 -13.53
CA THR A 843 5.23 39.53 -12.38
C THR A 843 5.81 40.76 -11.70
N GLU A 844 6.12 40.63 -10.40
CA GLU A 844 6.69 41.64 -9.50
C GLU A 844 5.76 42.80 -9.07
N ILE A 845 5.47 42.86 -7.76
CA ILE A 845 5.92 43.96 -6.90
C ILE A 845 5.84 43.56 -5.41
N LEU A 846 7.01 43.61 -4.77
CA LEU A 846 7.34 43.85 -3.35
C LEU A 846 6.68 43.10 -2.18
N ALA A 847 7.57 42.63 -1.30
CA ALA A 847 7.32 42.36 0.11
C ALA A 847 7.23 43.66 0.93
N THR A 848 6.22 43.77 1.79
CA THR A 848 6.10 44.55 3.05
C THR A 848 4.71 44.21 3.62
N ASN A 849 4.45 43.96 4.90
CA ASN A 849 5.04 44.53 6.11
C ASN A 849 5.15 43.49 7.26
N LEU A 850 6.08 43.75 8.17
CA LEU A 850 6.18 43.08 9.47
C LEU A 850 6.63 44.14 10.49
N ALA A 851 5.76 44.55 11.43
CA ALA A 851 6.11 45.16 12.73
C ALA A 851 4.88 45.64 13.53
N ASN A 852 5.04 45.64 14.85
CA ASN A 852 4.18 46.18 15.93
C ASN A 852 2.91 45.35 16.22
N GLU A 853 2.61 44.97 17.47
CA GLU A 853 3.13 45.43 18.78
C GLU A 853 3.69 44.30 19.69
N THR A 854 4.24 44.68 20.86
CA THR A 854 5.00 43.80 21.78
C THR A 854 4.47 43.83 23.23
N ARG A 855 4.78 42.75 23.98
CA ARG A 855 4.66 42.56 25.47
C ARG A 855 3.23 42.35 26.00
N ASN A 856 2.94 41.27 26.73
CA ASN A 856 3.56 40.95 28.03
C ASN A 856 3.63 39.43 28.35
N ARG A 857 4.50 39.06 29.30
CA ARG A 857 4.57 37.72 29.94
C ARG A 857 3.80 37.73 31.27
N SER A 858 3.10 36.64 31.63
CA SER A 858 3.40 35.82 32.84
C SER A 858 2.34 34.74 33.19
N THR A 859 2.83 33.64 33.79
CA THR A 859 2.20 32.83 34.88
C THR A 859 0.87 32.05 34.70
N SER A 860 1.03 30.75 34.43
CA SER A 860 0.58 29.59 35.27
C SER A 860 -0.88 29.43 35.77
N GLN A 861 -1.58 28.46 35.15
CA GLN A 861 -2.54 27.48 35.73
C GLN A 861 -3.81 28.01 36.47
N PRO A 862 -4.71 27.16 37.03
CA PRO A 862 -5.81 26.58 36.22
C PRO A 862 -7.18 26.66 36.92
N PHE A 863 -8.29 26.99 36.26
CA PHE A 863 -9.61 26.81 36.90
C PHE A 863 -10.77 26.39 36.01
N VAL A 864 -11.75 25.81 36.70
CA VAL A 864 -12.89 25.01 36.24
C VAL A 864 -14.20 25.80 36.47
N HIS A 865 -15.27 25.36 35.79
CA HIS A 865 -16.71 25.58 36.11
C HIS A 865 -17.47 26.83 35.59
N THR A 866 -18.34 26.55 34.60
CA THR A 866 -19.81 26.80 34.54
C THR A 866 -20.46 28.20 34.45
N ASN A 867 -21.32 28.27 33.43
CA ASN A 867 -22.71 28.76 33.39
C ASN A 867 -23.07 30.26 33.21
N HIS A 868 -23.94 30.44 32.20
CA HIS A 868 -24.98 31.48 32.01
C HIS A 868 -24.53 32.96 31.87
N PHE A 869 -24.92 33.63 30.77
CA PHE A 869 -26.22 34.34 30.71
C PHE A 869 -26.55 34.87 29.29
N GLN A 870 -27.79 34.60 28.88
CA GLN A 870 -28.76 35.35 28.04
C GLN A 870 -28.36 36.30 26.87
N GLU A 871 -29.29 36.30 25.90
CA GLU A 871 -29.41 37.16 24.72
C GLU A 871 -29.57 38.65 25.04
N VAL A 872 -29.07 39.51 24.14
CA VAL A 872 -29.77 40.76 23.74
C VAL A 872 -29.62 40.96 22.23
N HIS A 873 -30.74 41.21 21.54
CA HIS A 873 -30.82 41.47 20.10
C HIS A 873 -30.66 42.96 19.73
N ARG A 874 -30.54 43.20 18.41
CA ARG A 874 -30.94 44.40 17.62
C ARG A 874 -29.86 45.46 17.27
N PRO A 875 -30.07 46.26 16.19
CA PRO A 875 -29.20 46.14 15.02
C PRO A 875 -28.59 47.49 14.57
N VAL A 876 -27.77 47.46 13.50
CA VAL A 876 -27.36 48.67 12.76
C VAL A 876 -27.43 48.39 11.26
N GLU A 877 -28.07 49.30 10.52
CA GLU A 877 -28.18 49.29 9.06
C GLU A 877 -26.99 50.03 8.39
N GLU A 878 -26.65 49.54 7.21
CA GLU A 878 -26.12 50.20 6.00
C GLU A 878 -25.31 51.53 6.07
N GLY A 879 -24.16 51.50 5.40
CA GLY A 879 -23.43 52.67 4.90
C GLY A 879 -22.67 52.30 3.61
N GLU A 880 -22.95 53.01 2.52
CA GLU A 880 -22.62 52.59 1.14
C GLU A 880 -21.17 52.84 0.68
N SER A 881 -20.73 52.11 -0.36
CA SER A 881 -19.67 52.52 -1.29
C SER A 881 -19.83 51.76 -2.64
N PRO A 882 -19.58 52.37 -3.81
CA PRO A 882 -20.26 52.00 -5.06
C PRO A 882 -19.42 51.16 -6.03
N PHE A 883 -20.08 50.44 -6.96
CA PHE A 883 -19.70 50.33 -8.38
C PHE A 883 -20.80 49.63 -9.21
N ASP A 884 -21.25 50.25 -10.30
CA ASP A 884 -22.31 49.76 -11.21
C ASP A 884 -21.75 49.47 -12.62
N PRO A 885 -22.01 48.28 -13.20
CA PRO A 885 -21.85 48.03 -14.63
C PRO A 885 -23.15 47.55 -15.33
N GLY A 886 -24.26 48.25 -15.13
CA GLY A 886 -25.57 48.01 -15.72
C GLY A 886 -25.75 48.33 -17.22
N ILE A 887 -24.79 48.05 -18.11
CA ILE A 887 -25.00 48.06 -19.59
C ILE A 887 -24.33 46.83 -20.25
N SER A 888 -24.96 45.64 -20.11
CA SER A 888 -24.71 44.51 -21.03
C SER A 888 -25.79 43.41 -21.03
N ALA A 889 -26.64 43.31 -19.99
CA ALA A 889 -27.62 42.23 -19.88
C ALA A 889 -28.77 42.29 -20.91
N LEU A 890 -29.23 43.50 -21.27
CA LEU A 890 -30.43 43.69 -22.10
C LEU A 890 -30.29 43.24 -23.57
N ARG A 891 -29.07 43.15 -24.12
CA ARG A 891 -28.84 42.60 -25.47
C ARG A 891 -28.72 41.07 -25.50
N ILE A 892 -28.42 40.43 -24.36
CA ILE A 892 -28.32 38.97 -24.25
C ILE A 892 -29.71 38.36 -24.00
N ALA A 893 -30.54 39.02 -23.18
CA ALA A 893 -31.92 38.59 -22.91
C ALA A 893 -32.78 38.50 -24.19
N ALA A 894 -32.65 39.46 -25.12
CA ALA A 894 -33.39 39.47 -26.38
C ALA A 894 -33.04 38.30 -27.33
N ILE A 895 -31.79 37.82 -27.29
CA ILE A 895 -31.32 36.70 -28.13
C ILE A 895 -31.77 35.34 -27.53
N LEU A 896 -31.83 35.24 -26.20
CA LEU A 896 -32.32 34.04 -25.52
C LEU A 896 -33.86 33.91 -25.54
N GLY A 897 -34.60 35.03 -25.43
CA GLY A 897 -36.07 35.02 -25.46
C GLY A 897 -36.65 34.39 -26.73
N GLY A 898 -36.11 34.75 -27.91
CA GLY A 898 -36.55 34.20 -29.20
C GLY A 898 -36.27 32.69 -29.41
N PHE A 899 -35.51 32.05 -28.52
CA PHE A 899 -35.26 30.61 -28.51
C PHE A 899 -36.20 29.83 -27.58
N ILE A 900 -36.93 30.52 -26.69
CA ILE A 900 -37.84 29.89 -25.72
C ILE A 900 -39.23 29.68 -26.33
N GLU A 901 -39.78 30.66 -27.05
CA GLU A 901 -41.07 30.50 -27.77
C GLU A 901 -41.01 29.38 -28.81
N ARG A 902 -39.86 29.18 -29.47
CA ARG A 902 -39.65 28.05 -30.39
C ARG A 902 -39.45 26.68 -29.72
N ARG A 903 -39.37 26.61 -28.38
CA ARG A 903 -39.28 25.34 -27.63
C ARG A 903 -40.62 24.80 -27.17
N GLU A 904 -41.61 25.65 -26.84
CA GLU A 904 -42.94 25.16 -26.41
C GLU A 904 -43.67 24.40 -27.53
N ASP A 905 -43.53 24.85 -28.77
CA ASP A 905 -44.13 24.24 -29.96
C ASP A 905 -43.53 22.86 -30.32
N VAL A 906 -42.29 22.60 -29.89
CA VAL A 906 -41.61 21.29 -30.03
C VAL A 906 -41.91 20.39 -28.82
N GLY A 907 -42.10 20.97 -27.63
CA GLY A 907 -42.52 20.27 -26.42
C GLY A 907 -43.91 19.64 -26.54
N LYS A 908 -44.89 20.38 -27.10
CA LYS A 908 -46.23 19.83 -27.39
C LYS A 908 -46.19 18.70 -28.42
N LYS A 909 -45.52 18.90 -29.56
CA LYS A 909 -45.44 17.91 -30.65
C LYS A 909 -44.77 16.57 -30.26
N LYS A 910 -43.99 16.51 -29.18
CA LYS A 910 -43.46 15.25 -28.64
C LYS A 910 -44.39 14.49 -27.69
N LYS A 911 -45.38 15.14 -27.07
CA LYS A 911 -46.39 14.44 -26.24
C LYS A 911 -47.49 13.81 -27.09
N ASP A 912 -47.84 14.42 -28.22
CA ASP A 912 -48.89 13.88 -29.11
C ASP A 912 -48.38 12.70 -29.97
N TRP A 913 -47.09 12.65 -30.30
CA TRP A 913 -46.48 11.53 -31.04
C TRP A 913 -46.40 10.21 -30.26
N ALA A 914 -46.68 10.24 -28.95
CA ALA A 914 -46.70 9.05 -28.07
C ALA A 914 -48.12 8.51 -27.81
N ARG A 915 -49.15 9.05 -28.48
CA ARG A 915 -50.56 8.63 -28.29
C ARG A 915 -51.24 8.04 -29.53
N GLU A 916 -50.62 8.06 -30.70
CA GLU A 916 -51.14 7.41 -31.91
C GLU A 916 -50.24 6.25 -32.39
N LYS A 917 -50.38 5.07 -31.76
CA LYS A 917 -50.19 3.75 -32.39
C LYS A 917 -50.61 2.57 -31.48
N TYR A 918 -51.89 2.52 -31.16
CA TYR A 918 -52.61 1.30 -30.75
C TYR A 918 -53.99 1.32 -31.41
N ILE A 919 -54.64 0.15 -31.55
CA ILE A 919 -55.84 -0.12 -32.39
C ILE A 919 -55.44 -0.22 -33.89
N PHE A 920 -55.81 -1.21 -34.70
CA PHE A 920 -56.88 -2.24 -34.68
C PHE A 920 -56.32 -3.67 -34.44
N ALA A 921 -56.91 -4.51 -33.58
CA ALA A 921 -58.17 -5.30 -33.67
C ALA A 921 -57.90 -6.69 -34.31
N ASP A 922 -58.05 -7.82 -33.62
CA ASP A 922 -59.22 -8.43 -32.94
C ASP A 922 -60.01 -9.34 -33.90
N GLU A 923 -60.06 -10.65 -33.60
CA GLU A 923 -61.27 -11.49 -33.73
C GLU A 923 -61.03 -12.94 -33.23
N ASN A 924 -62.07 -13.46 -32.58
CA ASN A 924 -62.19 -14.71 -31.84
C ASN A 924 -62.06 -15.99 -32.70
N GLU A 925 -61.55 -17.09 -32.10
CA GLU A 925 -62.21 -18.41 -32.14
C GLU A 925 -61.67 -19.37 -31.05
N GLU A 926 -62.55 -19.80 -30.15
CA GLU A 926 -62.45 -20.99 -29.28
C GLU A 926 -63.35 -22.11 -29.89
N PRO A 927 -63.41 -23.33 -29.34
CA PRO A 927 -62.33 -24.22 -28.88
C PRO A 927 -62.54 -25.66 -29.43
N LEU A 928 -61.56 -26.58 -29.32
CA LEU A 928 -61.87 -28.02 -29.46
C LEU A 928 -61.04 -28.92 -28.52
N VAL A 929 -61.78 -29.77 -27.81
CA VAL A 929 -61.33 -30.77 -26.82
C VAL A 929 -61.10 -32.13 -27.48
N LYS A 930 -60.25 -32.98 -26.86
CA LYS A 930 -60.13 -34.48 -26.95
C LYS A 930 -58.72 -34.95 -27.32
N ASP A 931 -58.19 -36.06 -26.77
CA ASP A 931 -58.53 -36.80 -25.54
C ASP A 931 -57.36 -37.74 -25.16
N GLU A 932 -57.42 -38.29 -23.94
CA GLU A 932 -56.88 -39.60 -23.54
C GLU A 932 -55.37 -39.97 -23.55
N LYS A 933 -54.92 -40.34 -22.34
CA LYS A 933 -54.25 -41.61 -21.94
C LYS A 933 -52.71 -41.78 -21.98
N ARG A 934 -52.19 -41.67 -20.75
CA ARG A 934 -51.55 -42.74 -19.93
C ARG A 934 -50.07 -43.13 -20.19
N LYS A 935 -49.41 -43.36 -19.02
CA LYS A 935 -48.28 -44.27 -18.75
C LYS A 935 -46.93 -43.82 -19.33
N GLU A 936 -45.78 -44.12 -18.72
CA GLU A 936 -45.30 -44.51 -17.38
C GLU A 936 -43.80 -44.81 -17.62
N VAL A 937 -42.93 -44.57 -16.63
CA VAL A 937 -41.63 -45.26 -16.48
C VAL A 937 -40.58 -45.07 -17.61
N ASN A 938 -39.66 -44.13 -17.35
CA ASN A 938 -38.21 -44.35 -17.16
C ASN A 938 -37.30 -44.78 -18.34
N GLU A 939 -36.01 -44.48 -18.14
CA GLU A 939 -34.79 -44.98 -18.83
C GLU A 939 -34.30 -44.28 -20.12
N ASN A 940 -33.18 -43.57 -19.93
CA ASN A 940 -32.03 -43.37 -20.85
C ASN A 940 -31.58 -44.70 -21.52
N PRO A 941 -30.74 -44.72 -22.60
CA PRO A 941 -29.70 -43.73 -22.95
C PRO A 941 -29.44 -43.44 -24.47
N MET A 942 -28.44 -42.59 -24.71
CA MET A 942 -27.57 -42.41 -25.91
C MET A 942 -27.82 -43.31 -27.16
N SER A 943 -27.86 -42.76 -28.38
CA SER A 943 -26.64 -42.32 -29.10
C SER A 943 -26.94 -41.67 -30.47
N ASP A 944 -25.99 -40.86 -30.94
CA ASP A 944 -25.61 -40.50 -32.32
C ASP A 944 -26.65 -40.40 -33.45
N GLN A 945 -26.76 -39.20 -34.06
CA GLN A 945 -26.13 -38.93 -35.37
C GLN A 945 -26.20 -37.44 -35.78
N ILE A 946 -25.17 -36.97 -36.48
CA ILE A 946 -25.06 -35.62 -37.04
C ILE A 946 -25.67 -35.57 -38.44
N GLY A 947 -26.51 -34.57 -38.71
CA GLY A 947 -26.76 -34.09 -40.07
C GLY A 947 -28.15 -33.54 -40.34
N ASP A 948 -28.32 -32.21 -40.37
CA ASP A 948 -28.39 -31.52 -41.67
C ASP A 948 -28.16 -29.99 -41.58
N GLN A 949 -27.68 -29.40 -42.67
CA GLN A 949 -27.24 -28.00 -42.74
C GLN A 949 -28.33 -27.02 -43.21
N LYS A 950 -28.38 -25.80 -42.65
CA LYS A 950 -29.10 -24.67 -43.27
C LYS A 950 -28.18 -23.82 -44.13
N VAL A 951 -28.48 -23.78 -45.43
CA VAL A 951 -27.67 -23.15 -46.49
C VAL A 951 -27.71 -21.61 -46.42
N LEU A 952 -26.53 -20.98 -46.49
CA LEU A 952 -26.39 -19.53 -46.67
C LEU A 952 -26.80 -19.08 -48.08
N THR A 953 -27.60 -18.02 -48.17
CA THR A 953 -28.10 -17.51 -49.47
C THR A 953 -26.96 -17.02 -50.38
N PRO A 954 -27.12 -17.08 -51.72
CA PRO A 954 -26.09 -16.67 -52.67
C PRO A 954 -25.55 -15.24 -52.48
N ASN A 955 -26.38 -14.33 -51.96
CA ASN A 955 -25.97 -12.96 -51.65
C ASN A 955 -25.09 -12.87 -50.39
N GLY A 956 -25.34 -13.71 -49.37
CA GLY A 956 -24.45 -13.82 -48.21
C GLY A 956 -23.06 -14.31 -48.61
N MET A 957 -22.99 -15.31 -49.49
CA MET A 957 -21.74 -15.85 -50.02
C MET A 957 -20.93 -14.84 -50.85
N LYS A 958 -21.60 -14.00 -51.65
CA LYS A 958 -20.96 -12.87 -52.38
C LYS A 958 -20.42 -11.82 -51.41
N LYS A 959 -21.17 -11.46 -50.36
CA LYS A 959 -20.76 -10.46 -49.35
C LYS A 959 -19.54 -10.93 -48.56
N TRP A 960 -19.51 -12.22 -48.14
CA TRP A 960 -18.35 -12.82 -47.47
C TRP A 960 -17.10 -12.87 -48.35
N LYS A 961 -17.21 -13.28 -49.62
CA LYS A 961 -16.08 -13.27 -50.57
C LYS A 961 -15.53 -11.86 -50.82
N TRP A 962 -16.38 -10.83 -50.77
CA TRP A 962 -15.95 -9.43 -50.86
C TRP A 962 -15.19 -8.97 -49.61
N TYR A 963 -15.70 -9.24 -48.40
CA TYR A 963 -15.01 -8.92 -47.14
C TYR A 963 -13.63 -9.60 -47.04
N GLY A 964 -13.53 -10.89 -47.41
CA GLY A 964 -12.23 -11.59 -47.44
C GLY A 964 -11.23 -10.99 -48.44
N LYS A 965 -11.69 -10.51 -49.61
CA LYS A 965 -10.84 -9.78 -50.57
C LYS A 965 -10.41 -8.42 -50.05
N LYS A 966 -11.26 -7.72 -49.29
CA LYS A 966 -10.95 -6.41 -48.69
C LYS A 966 -9.88 -6.55 -47.61
N LEU A 967 -10.08 -7.44 -46.64
CA LEU A 967 -9.13 -7.69 -45.55
C LEU A 967 -7.72 -8.07 -46.05
N ARG A 968 -7.61 -8.92 -47.08
CA ARG A 968 -6.31 -9.26 -47.69
C ARG A 968 -5.64 -8.08 -48.39
N LYS A 969 -6.41 -7.17 -49.01
CA LYS A 969 -5.87 -5.93 -49.60
C LYS A 969 -5.40 -4.94 -48.55
N ASP A 970 -6.14 -4.81 -47.45
CA ASP A 970 -5.79 -3.93 -46.35
C ASP A 970 -4.49 -4.43 -45.66
N ALA A 971 -4.40 -5.71 -45.31
CA ALA A 971 -3.19 -6.30 -44.73
C ALA A 971 -1.95 -6.16 -45.65
N ALA A 972 -2.09 -6.40 -46.96
CA ALA A 972 -0.98 -6.24 -47.91
C ALA A 972 -0.55 -4.76 -48.12
N ARG A 973 -1.45 -3.80 -47.94
CA ARG A 973 -1.11 -2.37 -47.94
C ARG A 973 -0.33 -2.00 -46.69
N ASP A 974 -0.73 -2.53 -45.54
CA ASP A 974 -0.18 -2.11 -44.25
C ASP A 974 1.20 -2.78 -44.01
N ALA A 975 1.41 -4.02 -44.49
CA ALA A 975 2.75 -4.62 -44.62
C ALA A 975 3.69 -3.81 -45.53
N ARG A 976 3.20 -3.28 -46.66
CA ARG A 976 3.98 -2.38 -47.53
C ARG A 976 4.30 -1.03 -46.88
N LYS A 977 3.51 -0.58 -45.91
CA LYS A 977 3.82 0.63 -45.13
C LYS A 977 4.88 0.36 -44.07
N ALA A 978 4.89 -0.82 -43.44
CA ALA A 978 5.92 -1.23 -42.48
C ALA A 978 7.31 -1.31 -43.16
N ALA A 979 7.43 -2.08 -44.24
CA ALA A 979 8.69 -2.20 -45.00
C ALA A 979 9.20 -0.86 -45.57
N LYS A 980 8.29 0.11 -45.81
CA LYS A 980 8.67 1.45 -46.28
C LYS A 980 9.01 2.44 -45.14
N ARG A 981 8.82 2.06 -43.87
CA ARG A 981 9.36 2.79 -42.71
C ARG A 981 10.77 2.31 -42.40
N GLU A 982 10.99 1.00 -42.36
CA GLU A 982 12.32 0.40 -42.17
C GLU A 982 13.33 0.88 -43.24
N ALA A 983 12.88 0.99 -44.50
CA ALA A 983 13.69 1.54 -45.59
C ALA A 983 13.92 3.07 -45.56
N VAL A 984 13.31 3.80 -44.61
CA VAL A 984 13.46 5.26 -44.42
C VAL A 984 14.25 5.58 -43.14
N GLU A 985 14.23 4.70 -42.15
CA GLU A 985 15.02 4.82 -40.91
C GLU A 985 16.46 4.30 -41.05
N GLY A 986 16.78 3.59 -42.15
CA GLY A 986 18.12 3.09 -42.47
C GLY A 986 18.97 3.99 -43.41
N GLY A 987 18.59 5.25 -43.61
CA GLY A 987 19.27 6.20 -44.51
C GLY A 987 19.82 7.44 -43.79
N ASP A 988 20.98 7.89 -44.24
CA ASP A 988 21.66 9.15 -43.85
C ASP A 988 22.15 9.29 -42.40
N ASN A 989 23.29 8.64 -42.14
CA ASN A 989 24.41 9.40 -41.58
C ASN A 989 25.77 8.86 -42.06
N ALA A 990 26.30 9.49 -43.11
CA ALA A 990 27.66 9.28 -43.59
C ALA A 990 28.25 10.62 -44.07
N SER A 991 29.41 11.02 -43.55
CA SER A 991 30.52 11.52 -44.38
C SER A 991 31.75 11.99 -43.58
N SER A 992 32.88 11.95 -44.30
CA SER A 992 34.25 12.37 -43.96
C SER A 992 35.14 11.27 -43.35
N ARG A 993 36.34 11.00 -43.88
CA ARG A 993 37.12 11.67 -44.95
C ARG A 993 37.96 10.67 -45.77
N CYS A 994 38.58 11.14 -46.85
CA CYS A 994 39.10 10.34 -47.98
C CYS A 994 40.46 9.61 -47.76
N GLU A 995 40.70 8.65 -48.67
CA GLU A 995 41.98 8.24 -49.30
C GLU A 995 43.02 7.37 -48.56
N ASN A 996 43.08 6.09 -48.96
CA ASN A 996 44.12 5.50 -49.84
C ASN A 996 43.74 4.01 -50.13
N LEU A 997 43.35 3.61 -51.35
CA LEU A 997 44.19 3.20 -52.51
C LEU A 997 45.17 2.03 -52.19
N THR A 998 45.23 0.89 -52.90
CA THR A 998 44.38 0.22 -53.93
C THR A 998 44.89 -1.21 -54.21
N GLY A 999 44.01 -2.18 -54.51
CA GLY A 999 44.34 -3.47 -55.19
C GLY A 999 44.95 -4.59 -54.31
N ASN A 1000 44.91 -5.88 -54.71
CA ASN A 1000 44.27 -6.48 -55.89
C ASN A 1000 43.99 -8.00 -55.70
N ALA A 1001 42.80 -8.43 -56.15
CA ALA A 1001 42.47 -9.63 -56.95
C ALA A 1001 42.94 -11.08 -56.61
N SER A 1002 41.92 -11.96 -56.52
CA SER A 1002 41.75 -13.28 -57.19
C SER A 1002 42.46 -14.58 -56.73
N ASN A 1003 41.63 -15.62 -56.60
CA ASN A 1003 41.80 -17.07 -56.90
C ASN A 1003 43.10 -17.82 -56.55
N GLY A 1004 42.95 -18.93 -55.81
CA GLY A 1004 43.92 -20.03 -55.76
C GLY A 1004 43.55 -21.13 -54.76
N GLN A 1005 43.29 -22.35 -55.24
CA GLN A 1005 43.13 -23.58 -54.43
C GLN A 1005 44.39 -24.48 -54.60
N PRO A 1006 44.50 -25.67 -53.98
CA PRO A 1006 45.53 -26.07 -53.00
C PRO A 1006 46.59 -27.03 -53.65
N PRO A 1007 47.23 -28.03 -52.98
CA PRO A 1007 47.45 -28.36 -51.55
C PRO A 1007 48.93 -28.69 -51.21
N GLY A 1008 49.20 -29.21 -50.00
CA GLY A 1008 50.47 -29.88 -49.65
C GLY A 1008 50.55 -30.35 -48.18
N ASP A 1009 50.63 -31.66 -47.96
CA ASP A 1009 50.77 -32.33 -46.66
C ASP A 1009 52.21 -32.20 -46.07
N ASP A 1010 52.43 -32.41 -44.75
CA ASP A 1010 52.73 -33.77 -44.21
C ASP A 1010 53.24 -33.80 -42.73
N ASN A 1011 53.08 -34.97 -42.09
CA ASN A 1011 53.83 -35.55 -40.94
C ASN A 1011 53.60 -35.17 -39.44
N THR A 1012 52.72 -35.97 -38.81
CA THR A 1012 52.98 -36.95 -37.70
C THR A 1012 53.58 -36.55 -36.32
N GLY A 1013 52.90 -37.01 -35.25
CA GLY A 1013 53.42 -37.06 -33.86
C GLY A 1013 52.38 -37.52 -32.82
N ASP A 1014 52.28 -38.83 -32.60
CA ASP A 1014 51.29 -39.53 -31.72
C ASP A 1014 51.59 -39.29 -30.20
N THR A 1015 50.63 -39.07 -29.29
CA THR A 1015 49.81 -40.13 -28.64
C THR A 1015 48.81 -39.55 -27.61
N GLY A 1016 47.62 -40.15 -27.47
CA GLY A 1016 46.86 -40.15 -26.19
C GLY A 1016 45.43 -39.58 -26.14
N TYR A 1017 44.44 -40.35 -26.65
CA TYR A 1017 43.04 -40.55 -26.18
C TYR A 1017 42.45 -39.66 -25.04
N ASP A 1018 41.19 -39.23 -25.05
CA ASP A 1018 40.12 -39.27 -26.08
C ASP A 1018 39.02 -38.21 -25.75
N HIS A 1019 38.11 -37.98 -26.70
CA HIS A 1019 37.17 -36.88 -26.81
C HIS A 1019 35.89 -37.01 -25.94
N GLY A 1020 35.08 -35.96 -25.78
CA GLY A 1020 35.17 -34.63 -26.41
C GLY A 1020 34.18 -33.61 -25.88
N GLY A 1021 34.34 -32.37 -26.33
CA GLY A 1021 33.37 -31.29 -26.13
C GLY A 1021 32.60 -30.98 -27.41
N PHE A 1022 31.72 -29.99 -27.32
CA PHE A 1022 31.24 -29.25 -28.49
C PHE A 1022 31.06 -27.79 -28.08
N GLN A 1023 31.58 -26.88 -28.90
CA GLN A 1023 31.37 -25.45 -28.76
C GLN A 1023 30.77 -24.91 -30.06
N ASP A 1024 29.71 -24.12 -29.88
CA ASP A 1024 29.28 -22.97 -30.67
C ASP A 1024 29.17 -23.01 -32.21
N THR A 1025 27.97 -22.61 -32.65
CA THR A 1025 27.65 -21.64 -33.74
C THR A 1025 28.29 -21.86 -35.14
N ASP A 1026 27.58 -21.68 -36.26
CA ASP A 1026 26.56 -20.66 -36.48
C ASP A 1026 25.72 -20.96 -37.75
N LYS A 1027 24.63 -20.18 -37.94
CA LYS A 1027 23.74 -20.09 -39.12
C LYS A 1027 22.79 -21.27 -39.40
N PHE A 1028 21.49 -21.01 -39.23
CA PHE A 1028 20.50 -21.19 -40.30
C PHE A 1028 19.34 -20.20 -40.13
N TYR A 1029 19.08 -19.40 -41.17
CA TYR A 1029 17.85 -18.61 -41.32
C TYR A 1029 17.25 -18.93 -42.70
N ALA A 1030 15.93 -18.83 -42.80
CA ALA A 1030 15.09 -19.12 -43.96
C ALA A 1030 14.93 -20.61 -44.34
N GLU A 1031 13.89 -21.25 -43.78
CA GLU A 1031 12.84 -21.95 -44.54
C GLU A 1031 11.76 -22.51 -43.59
N SER A 1032 10.50 -22.05 -43.73
CA SER A 1032 9.27 -22.78 -43.32
C SER A 1032 8.01 -21.94 -43.55
N ALA A 1033 7.47 -22.01 -44.76
CA ALA A 1033 6.14 -21.46 -45.10
C ALA A 1033 5.30 -22.45 -45.93
N THR A 1034 5.26 -23.71 -45.49
CA THR A 1034 4.36 -24.76 -46.01
C THR A 1034 4.11 -25.82 -44.92
N GLU A 1035 3.05 -26.63 -45.07
CA GLU A 1035 2.62 -27.69 -44.13
C GLU A 1035 2.03 -27.29 -42.77
N LEU A 1036 1.09 -26.34 -42.78
CA LEU A 1036 -0.04 -26.33 -41.82
C LEU A 1036 -1.38 -26.52 -42.55
N LYS A 1037 -1.62 -27.76 -43.00
CA LYS A 1037 -2.93 -28.26 -43.44
C LYS A 1037 -3.15 -29.70 -42.97
N LYS A 1038 -3.66 -29.84 -41.75
CA LYS A 1038 -4.56 -30.91 -41.25
C LYS A 1038 -4.53 -30.88 -39.72
N PHE A 1039 -5.54 -30.29 -39.10
CA PHE A 1039 -6.18 -30.85 -37.91
C PHE A 1039 -7.57 -30.22 -37.78
N ASN A 1040 -8.57 -31.07 -37.52
CA ASN A 1040 -9.99 -30.70 -37.45
C ASN A 1040 -10.40 -30.59 -35.97
N PRO A 1041 -11.19 -29.60 -35.54
CA PRO A 1041 -11.53 -29.43 -34.13
C PRO A 1041 -12.84 -30.13 -33.77
N GLU A 1042 -12.78 -31.23 -33.03
CA GLU A 1042 -13.91 -31.78 -32.28
C GLU A 1042 -13.42 -32.71 -31.16
N ALA A 1043 -14.21 -32.82 -30.09
CA ALA A 1043 -13.98 -33.60 -28.86
C ALA A 1043 -12.83 -33.17 -27.91
N MET A 1044 -13.20 -32.53 -26.79
CA MET A 1044 -13.19 -33.22 -25.49
C MET A 1044 -14.08 -32.49 -24.47
N ILE A 1045 -15.09 -33.21 -23.97
CA ILE A 1045 -15.94 -32.83 -22.83
C ILE A 1045 -15.51 -33.70 -21.66
N PHE A 1046 -15.38 -33.12 -20.45
CA PHE A 1046 -15.04 -33.84 -19.22
C PHE A 1046 -16.17 -33.73 -18.20
N GLU A 1047 -16.60 -34.87 -17.64
CA GLU A 1047 -17.18 -35.14 -16.30
C GLU A 1047 -17.90 -36.52 -16.31
N PRO A 1048 -18.30 -37.16 -15.17
CA PRO A 1048 -18.03 -36.87 -13.75
C PRO A 1048 -17.68 -38.11 -12.85
N ARG A 1049 -17.17 -37.83 -11.63
CA ARG A 1049 -17.40 -38.46 -10.28
C ARG A 1049 -17.50 -40.00 -10.07
N CYS A 1050 -16.86 -40.49 -8.99
CA CYS A 1050 -17.21 -41.74 -8.28
C CYS A 1050 -17.07 -41.68 -6.74
N LYS A 1051 -18.03 -42.29 -6.02
CA LYS A 1051 -18.14 -42.73 -4.60
C LYS A 1051 -19.44 -43.60 -4.50
N PRO A 1052 -19.74 -44.41 -3.46
CA PRO A 1052 -18.90 -45.17 -2.50
C PRO A 1052 -19.35 -46.67 -2.35
N GLY A 1053 -18.77 -47.47 -1.42
CA GLY A 1053 -19.51 -48.55 -0.70
C GLY A 1053 -18.96 -50.00 -0.69
N ASP A 1054 -18.46 -50.42 0.49
CA ASP A 1054 -18.43 -51.74 1.18
C ASP A 1054 -18.48 -53.13 0.48
N VAL A 1055 -17.75 -54.12 1.05
CA VAL A 1055 -18.32 -55.27 1.84
C VAL A 1055 -17.24 -56.29 2.32
N THR A 1056 -17.32 -56.67 3.61
CA THR A 1056 -16.72 -57.84 4.33
C THR A 1056 -15.22 -57.97 4.70
N SER A 1057 -15.00 -58.33 5.97
CA SER A 1057 -13.78 -58.79 6.67
C SER A 1057 -13.79 -60.33 6.86
N PRO A 1058 -12.92 -61.00 7.68
CA PRO A 1058 -11.68 -60.58 8.38
C PRO A 1058 -10.49 -61.58 8.24
N LEU A 1059 -9.26 -61.19 8.66
CA LEU A 1059 -8.22 -62.13 9.15
C LEU A 1059 -7.13 -61.39 9.97
N LYS A 1060 -6.46 -62.08 10.91
CA LYS A 1060 -5.53 -61.51 11.91
C LYS A 1060 -4.08 -61.99 11.72
N ARG A 1061 -3.14 -61.09 12.08
CA ARG A 1061 -1.78 -61.28 12.67
C ARG A 1061 -0.77 -62.25 12.05
N LYS A 1062 0.48 -61.77 11.94
CA LYS A 1062 1.81 -62.40 12.20
C LYS A 1062 2.86 -61.26 12.16
N ASP A 1063 3.96 -61.19 12.91
CA ASP A 1063 4.52 -61.95 14.05
C ASP A 1063 5.40 -60.96 14.90
N GLU A 1064 5.58 -61.20 16.20
CA GLU A 1064 6.72 -60.67 17.02
C GLU A 1064 7.90 -61.68 16.95
N PRO A 1065 9.07 -61.43 17.57
CA PRO A 1065 9.22 -61.86 18.98
C PRO A 1065 10.19 -61.01 19.85
N ASP A 1066 10.00 -60.95 21.17
CA ASP A 1066 10.70 -61.83 22.14
C ASP A 1066 10.30 -61.51 23.60
N ASP A 1067 10.35 -62.56 24.43
CA ASP A 1067 9.82 -62.71 25.79
C ASP A 1067 10.28 -61.69 26.87
N ASP A 1068 9.42 -61.37 27.86
CA ASP A 1068 9.44 -62.04 29.19
C ASP A 1068 8.17 -61.78 30.05
N VAL A 1069 8.03 -62.52 31.16
CA VAL A 1069 6.80 -62.88 31.90
C VAL A 1069 6.30 -61.83 32.93
N GLY A 1070 4.97 -61.65 33.09
CA GLY A 1070 4.41 -60.80 34.16
C GLY A 1070 2.86 -60.71 34.32
N SER A 1071 2.21 -61.81 34.69
CA SER A 1071 0.77 -61.95 35.08
C SER A 1071 0.00 -60.76 35.71
N GLY A 1072 -1.31 -60.57 35.40
CA GLY A 1072 -2.20 -59.86 36.35
C GLY A 1072 -3.60 -59.31 35.98
N LEU A 1073 -4.57 -60.15 35.55
CA LEU A 1073 -6.02 -60.05 35.89
C LEU A 1073 -6.89 -58.79 35.60
N ARG A 1074 -7.99 -59.06 34.86
CA ARG A 1074 -9.40 -58.57 34.98
C ARG A 1074 -9.83 -57.19 34.41
N ALA A 1075 -10.58 -57.30 33.31
CA ALA A 1075 -11.72 -56.48 32.89
C ALA A 1075 -12.98 -56.78 33.79
N PRO A 1076 -14.21 -56.26 33.55
CA PRO A 1076 -14.69 -55.49 32.39
C PRO A 1076 -15.67 -54.32 32.70
N GLU A 1077 -16.39 -53.88 31.64
CA GLU A 1077 -17.74 -53.28 31.61
C GLU A 1077 -17.90 -51.76 31.90
N GLN A 1078 -18.83 -51.03 31.26
CA GLN A 1078 -19.57 -51.15 29.99
C GLN A 1078 -20.39 -49.86 29.76
N VAL A 1079 -20.77 -49.53 28.50
CA VAL A 1079 -21.97 -48.73 28.11
C VAL A 1079 -21.96 -47.24 28.53
N VAL A 1080 -22.34 -46.24 27.70
CA VAL A 1080 -22.93 -46.17 26.34
C VAL A 1080 -21.92 -45.59 25.35
#